data_AF-A0A2D8XB08-F1
#
_entry.id   AF-A0A2D8XB08-F1
#
_cell.length_a   1.000
_cell.length_b   1.000
_cell.length_c   1.000
_cell.angle_alpha   90.00
_cell.angle_beta   90.00
_cell.angle_gamma   90.00
#
_symmetry.space_group_name_H-M   'P 1'
#
loop_
_entity.id
_entity.type
_entity.pdbx_description
1 polymer ?
#
loop_
_entity_poly.entity_id
_entity_poly.type
_entity_poly.pdbx_seq_one_letter_code
_entity_poly.pdbx_strand_id
1 'polypeptide(L)'
;MGELIPGNFAKGKHGEHVYIDHNGETHHHGIDGVLHSVGEALERNGMLGQNHPQLGQLTPQALVQQAIEMTNNEHQDKSGFHHIPNVDSMEHRKIRVAGYGGRKPLNRPHRSQSGEYITAYTNRPNRKEKVGAMIESYAVPYNHNLQKILLETLGITDLVGAEFLDNPHIDIADLHPRGRRIRGRGGDVIGMNNRGEYTLPDSHIRGAPKGVVHDAAHTGIQSWEIMNHTPDFMHMMAGRQQTGPKNSINSAKAHIAEAMKIIDPNKIPDVEVPINTTPGTTGNPQYTMMNLRTVLRSPQMTDNMIGELSRTPAFNMLFGRIISGSAASPGVGKRAFQHILEAFGGDDDGMTFDNMNSHTIGGDHLETEDGFRPTQKLGTHKNAAKFYAKAMLSGAHDDHDSALRAYMPRDAEGNIDANVIQGLGLNLQSYDTVENRRQGTQALADLLSEAFGHQTRRQLPDEIPSSSLASRNVVGYPEQIIERLPEHIPFFTDVGLAPVERAGVAAPKPAVAPPVERPPPRQPQPQPVAVAPPATEALPPPIPQRGAPSFRPQSPELVAARQHVGRADPATLRQIMGAAGARVPQGQGMELSPQEQRYQQMMGDPRQQLLTQYMKGQDQDLSPMDRVMKAMEQMQIDDARSDAKIMKHALPRQVNIADLHGINHLAKSIDLTPVDVRSIAYSHGDWERIAKKLNVSTDVVKVVKISVGGV
;
A
#
# COMPACT_ATOMS: atom_id res chain seq x y z
N MET A 1 -19.27 -7.46 6.87
CA MET A 1 -19.94 -7.88 8.12
C MET A 1 -19.46 -9.29 8.41
N GLY A 2 -19.07 -9.58 9.65
CA GLY A 2 -18.61 -10.91 10.05
C GLY A 2 -19.77 -11.83 10.41
N GLU A 3 -19.65 -13.10 10.09
CA GLU A 3 -20.59 -14.16 10.51
C GLU A 3 -20.20 -14.63 11.92
N LEU A 4 -21.19 -14.84 12.79
CA LEU A 4 -20.97 -15.48 14.08
C LEU A 4 -20.81 -16.98 13.82
N ILE A 5 -19.59 -17.49 13.99
CA ILE A 5 -19.30 -18.91 13.83
C ILE A 5 -19.73 -19.63 15.12
N PRO A 6 -20.66 -20.61 15.10
CA PRO A 6 -21.04 -21.38 16.28
C PRO A 6 -19.90 -22.27 16.76
N GLY A 7 -19.80 -22.46 18.08
CA GLY A 7 -18.68 -23.14 18.72
C GLY A 7 -18.63 -22.94 20.24
N ASN A 8 -17.62 -23.54 20.88
CA ASN A 8 -17.45 -23.53 22.33
C ASN A 8 -16.00 -23.20 22.73
N PHE A 9 -15.84 -22.52 23.87
CA PHE A 9 -14.53 -22.32 24.46
C PHE A 9 -14.01 -23.60 25.14
N ALA A 10 -12.73 -23.90 24.95
CA ALA A 10 -12.04 -25.04 25.54
C ALA A 10 -10.60 -24.68 25.91
N LYS A 11 -9.92 -25.61 26.58
CA LYS A 11 -8.48 -25.58 26.78
C LYS A 11 -7.78 -26.27 25.62
N GLY A 12 -6.81 -25.59 25.03
CA GLY A 12 -5.95 -26.11 23.98
C GLY A 12 -4.89 -27.07 24.53
N LYS A 13 -4.13 -27.65 23.61
CA LYS A 13 -3.13 -28.69 23.88
C LYS A 13 -2.04 -28.24 24.84
N HIS A 14 -1.66 -26.96 24.78
CA HIS A 14 -0.54 -26.37 25.50
C HIS A 14 -1.00 -25.46 26.66
N GLY A 15 -2.27 -25.56 27.06
CA GLY A 15 -2.88 -24.81 28.17
C GLY A 15 -3.52 -23.47 27.76
N GLU A 16 -3.41 -23.09 26.49
CA GLU A 16 -4.02 -21.92 25.89
C GLU A 16 -5.57 -22.00 25.90
N HIS A 17 -6.24 -20.86 25.79
CA HIS A 17 -7.69 -20.85 25.58
C HIS A 17 -8.00 -20.83 24.09
N VAL A 18 -8.83 -21.76 23.64
CA VAL A 18 -9.25 -21.88 22.24
C VAL A 18 -10.76 -21.78 22.14
N TYR A 19 -11.24 -21.23 21.03
CA TYR A 19 -12.61 -21.40 20.61
C TYR A 19 -12.66 -22.48 19.53
N ILE A 20 -13.42 -23.54 19.76
CA ILE A 20 -13.56 -24.65 18.83
C ILE A 20 -14.90 -24.47 18.10
N ASP A 21 -14.84 -24.29 16.79
CA ASP A 21 -16.06 -24.13 16.00
C ASP A 21 -16.80 -25.45 15.73
N HIS A 22 -17.97 -25.36 15.11
CA HIS A 22 -18.79 -26.53 14.74
C HIS A 22 -18.10 -27.50 13.77
N ASN A 23 -17.05 -27.06 13.05
CA ASN A 23 -16.24 -27.91 12.19
C ASN A 23 -15.05 -28.55 12.93
N GLY A 24 -14.88 -28.25 14.23
CA GLY A 24 -13.77 -28.70 15.05
C GLY A 24 -12.48 -27.90 14.86
N GLU A 25 -12.52 -26.75 14.17
CA GLU A 25 -11.33 -25.91 13.99
C GLU A 25 -11.09 -25.03 15.22
N THR A 26 -9.82 -24.84 15.55
CA THR A 26 -9.40 -24.03 16.70
C THR A 26 -9.12 -22.59 16.28
N HIS A 27 -9.74 -21.65 17.01
CA HIS A 27 -9.55 -20.22 16.87
C HIS A 27 -8.87 -19.70 18.14
N HIS A 28 -7.74 -19.02 17.97
CA HIS A 28 -6.94 -18.51 19.07
C HIS A 28 -7.10 -17.00 19.21
N HIS A 29 -7.17 -16.52 20.45
CA HIS A 29 -6.94 -15.09 20.73
C HIS A 29 -5.44 -14.80 20.67
N GLY A 30 -5.05 -13.51 20.56
CA GLY A 30 -3.65 -13.08 20.39
C GLY A 30 -2.60 -13.80 21.24
N ILE A 31 -2.73 -13.73 22.57
CA ILE A 31 -1.77 -14.40 23.48
C ILE A 31 -1.84 -15.93 23.38
N ASP A 32 -3.04 -16.47 23.14
CA ASP A 32 -3.29 -17.91 23.07
C ASP A 32 -2.67 -18.51 21.80
N GLY A 33 -2.60 -17.75 20.70
CA GLY A 33 -1.86 -18.12 19.50
C GLY A 33 -0.35 -18.16 19.75
N VAL A 34 0.19 -17.17 20.47
CA VAL A 34 1.61 -17.19 20.87
C VAL A 34 1.92 -18.41 21.76
N LEU A 35 1.07 -18.70 22.75
CA LEU A 35 1.24 -19.88 23.60
C LEU A 35 1.22 -21.18 22.80
N HIS A 36 0.30 -21.29 21.84
CA HIS A 36 0.21 -22.45 20.95
C HIS A 36 1.48 -22.61 20.10
N SER A 37 1.93 -21.55 19.42
CA SER A 37 3.15 -21.58 18.59
C SER A 37 4.42 -21.91 19.40
N VAL A 38 4.54 -21.39 20.62
CA VAL A 38 5.65 -21.71 21.53
C VAL A 38 5.57 -23.17 21.99
N GLY A 39 4.37 -23.67 22.31
CA GLY A 39 4.15 -25.07 22.69
C GLY A 39 4.54 -26.06 21.60
N GLU A 40 4.08 -25.82 20.37
CA GLU A 40 4.44 -26.63 19.20
C GLU A 40 5.95 -26.61 18.92
N ALA A 41 6.63 -25.48 19.14
CA ALA A 41 8.08 -25.39 18.99
C ALA A 41 8.83 -26.16 20.09
N LEU A 42 8.42 -26.02 21.36
CA LEU A 42 9.00 -26.77 22.47
C LEU A 42 8.81 -28.27 22.30
N GLU A 43 7.63 -28.71 21.87
CA GLU A 43 7.32 -30.12 21.66
C GLU A 43 8.14 -30.72 20.51
N ARG A 44 8.23 -30.04 19.37
CA ARG A 44 9.07 -30.48 18.23
C ARG A 44 10.55 -30.59 18.60
N ASN A 45 11.04 -29.72 19.46
CA ASN A 45 12.41 -29.76 19.97
C ASN A 45 12.58 -30.70 21.18
N GLY A 46 11.52 -31.41 21.58
CA GLY A 46 11.53 -32.33 22.71
C GLY A 46 11.73 -31.66 24.08
N MET A 47 11.61 -30.33 24.17
CA MET A 47 11.91 -29.52 25.36
C MET A 47 10.69 -29.28 26.26
N LEU A 48 9.48 -29.56 25.77
CA LEU A 48 8.24 -29.27 26.50
C LEU A 48 8.22 -29.97 27.87
N GLY A 49 8.07 -29.17 28.93
CA GLY A 49 8.01 -29.63 30.32
C GLY A 49 9.37 -29.93 30.97
N GLN A 50 10.48 -29.84 30.24
CA GLN A 50 11.82 -30.04 30.80
C GLN A 50 12.23 -28.91 31.76
N ASN A 51 13.18 -29.18 32.65
CA ASN A 51 13.75 -28.15 33.53
C ASN A 51 15.00 -27.52 32.91
N HIS A 52 15.02 -26.20 32.82
CA HIS A 52 16.16 -25.41 32.37
C HIS A 52 16.82 -24.68 33.56
N PRO A 53 18.15 -24.66 33.70
CA PRO A 53 18.84 -24.10 34.86
C PRO A 53 18.51 -22.63 35.16
N GLN A 54 18.23 -21.84 34.12
CA GLN A 54 17.96 -20.40 34.23
C GLN A 54 16.49 -20.03 34.07
N LEU A 55 15.69 -20.88 33.41
CA LEU A 55 14.32 -20.55 33.01
C LEU A 55 13.27 -21.38 33.78
N GLY A 56 13.71 -22.32 34.62
CA GLY A 56 12.82 -23.24 35.32
C GLY A 56 12.16 -24.21 34.35
N GLN A 57 10.90 -24.57 34.61
CA GLN A 57 10.17 -25.52 33.79
C GLN A 57 9.77 -24.90 32.45
N LEU A 58 10.18 -25.52 31.34
CA LEU A 58 9.95 -25.08 29.97
C LEU A 58 8.51 -25.37 29.55
N THR A 59 7.60 -24.49 29.95
CA THR A 59 6.20 -24.48 29.49
C THR A 59 5.93 -23.18 28.72
N PRO A 60 5.00 -23.18 27.75
CA PRO A 60 4.69 -21.97 26.98
C PRO A 60 4.25 -20.81 27.87
N GLN A 61 3.43 -21.10 28.88
CA GLN A 61 2.95 -20.13 29.85
C GLN A 61 4.11 -19.51 30.65
N ALA A 62 5.05 -20.33 31.15
CA ALA A 62 6.21 -19.84 31.90
C ALA A 62 7.14 -18.98 31.04
N LEU A 63 7.42 -19.39 29.80
CA LEU A 63 8.30 -18.62 28.91
C LEU A 63 7.69 -17.28 28.47
N VAL A 64 6.39 -17.27 28.15
CA VAL A 64 5.67 -16.03 27.84
C VAL A 64 5.58 -15.12 29.06
N GLN A 65 5.32 -15.66 30.25
CA GLN A 65 5.31 -14.90 31.49
C GLN A 65 6.69 -14.28 31.78
N GLN A 66 7.78 -15.05 31.61
CA GLN A 66 9.14 -14.55 31.75
C GLN A 66 9.43 -13.40 30.77
N ALA A 67 9.01 -13.53 29.51
CA ALA A 67 9.14 -12.47 28.51
C ALA A 67 8.36 -11.20 28.89
N ILE A 68 7.15 -11.36 29.44
CA ILE A 68 6.32 -10.27 29.97
C ILE A 68 7.04 -9.54 31.11
N GLU A 69 7.59 -10.29 32.07
CA GLU A 69 8.29 -9.73 33.23
C GLU A 69 9.56 -8.97 32.82
N MET A 70 10.37 -9.55 31.94
CA MET A 70 11.54 -8.87 31.37
C MET A 70 11.14 -7.57 30.68
N THR A 71 10.06 -7.60 29.89
CA THR A 71 9.57 -6.41 29.19
C THR A 71 9.09 -5.34 30.15
N ASN A 72 8.33 -5.70 31.19
CA ASN A 72 7.87 -4.78 32.21
C ASN A 72 9.04 -4.13 32.97
N ASN A 73 10.07 -4.91 33.33
CA ASN A 73 11.24 -4.42 34.04
C ASN A 73 12.08 -3.45 33.19
N GLU A 74 12.23 -3.75 31.90
CA GLU A 74 13.00 -2.93 30.94
C GLU A 74 12.22 -1.68 30.49
N HIS A 75 10.89 -1.66 30.61
CA HIS A 75 10.04 -0.58 30.11
C HIS A 75 10.40 0.79 30.72
N GLN A 76 10.30 1.87 29.93
CA GLN A 76 10.67 3.23 30.38
C GLN A 76 9.73 3.80 31.44
N ASP A 77 8.45 3.43 31.38
CA ASP A 77 7.49 3.82 32.41
C ASP A 77 7.76 3.03 33.71
N LYS A 78 8.37 3.72 34.69
CA LYS A 78 8.67 3.15 36.01
C LYS A 78 7.49 3.23 36.98
N SER A 79 6.37 3.87 36.61
CA SER A 79 5.16 3.91 37.44
C SER A 79 4.43 2.58 37.48
N GLY A 80 4.75 1.66 36.56
CA GLY A 80 4.06 0.40 36.38
C GLY A 80 2.71 0.52 35.67
N PHE A 81 2.30 1.74 35.29
CA PHE A 81 1.04 1.97 34.58
C PHE A 81 1.01 1.21 33.26
N HIS A 82 2.09 1.24 32.49
CA HIS A 82 2.19 0.50 31.24
C HIS A 82 2.65 -0.95 31.40
N HIS A 83 2.58 -1.55 32.60
CA HIS A 83 2.89 -2.98 32.72
C HIS A 83 1.87 -3.84 31.96
N ILE A 84 2.42 -4.78 31.21
CA ILE A 84 1.71 -5.88 30.57
C ILE A 84 1.19 -6.79 31.70
N PRO A 85 -0.11 -7.14 31.70
CA PRO A 85 -0.66 -8.02 32.73
C PRO A 85 -0.09 -9.44 32.61
N ASN A 86 -0.17 -10.21 33.69
CA ASN A 86 0.25 -11.62 33.70
C ASN A 86 -0.44 -12.42 32.59
N VAL A 87 0.23 -13.46 32.10
CA VAL A 87 -0.19 -14.32 30.98
C VAL A 87 -1.62 -14.89 31.13
N ASP A 88 -2.04 -15.16 32.37
CA ASP A 88 -3.39 -15.69 32.68
C ASP A 88 -4.47 -14.63 32.79
N SER A 89 -4.11 -13.35 32.77
CA SER A 89 -5.09 -12.27 32.89
C SER A 89 -6.09 -12.31 31.75
N MET A 90 -7.38 -12.20 32.10
CA MET A 90 -8.46 -12.05 31.12
C MET A 90 -8.34 -10.75 30.31
N GLU A 91 -7.53 -9.79 30.75
CA GLU A 91 -7.25 -8.58 29.96
C GLU A 91 -6.67 -8.91 28.58
N HIS A 92 -5.81 -9.93 28.47
CA HIS A 92 -5.25 -10.37 27.19
C HIS A 92 -6.31 -10.88 26.20
N ARG A 93 -7.49 -11.26 26.70
CA ARG A 93 -8.60 -11.89 25.95
C ARG A 93 -9.78 -10.95 25.73
N LYS A 94 -9.62 -9.67 26.08
CA LYS A 94 -10.60 -8.62 25.77
C LYS A 94 -10.14 -7.85 24.55
N ILE A 95 -10.99 -7.72 23.54
CA ILE A 95 -10.67 -6.90 22.37
C ILE A 95 -10.67 -5.42 22.77
N ARG A 96 -9.50 -4.79 22.66
CA ARG A 96 -9.21 -3.40 23.01
C ARG A 96 -8.24 -2.86 21.97
N VAL A 97 -8.74 -2.03 21.06
CA VAL A 97 -8.01 -1.66 19.85
C VAL A 97 -7.39 -0.28 20.00
N ALA A 98 -6.14 -0.12 19.57
CA ALA A 98 -5.51 1.18 19.46
C ALA A 98 -4.70 1.32 18.17
N GLY A 99 -4.29 2.56 17.86
CA GLY A 99 -3.33 2.80 16.79
C GLY A 99 -1.99 2.08 17.03
N TYR A 100 -1.34 1.62 15.96
CA TYR A 100 -0.04 0.95 16.05
C TYR A 100 1.02 1.83 16.72
N GLY A 101 1.47 1.43 17.92
CA GLY A 101 2.42 2.17 18.76
C GLY A 101 3.89 2.12 18.33
N GLY A 102 4.19 1.59 17.14
CA GLY A 102 5.56 1.47 16.62
C GLY A 102 6.33 0.24 17.12
N ARG A 103 7.59 0.08 16.67
CA ARG A 103 8.41 -1.13 16.92
C ARG A 103 9.30 -1.08 18.17
N LYS A 104 9.47 0.09 18.81
CA LYS A 104 10.39 0.26 19.95
C LYS A 104 9.76 -0.31 21.24
N PRO A 105 10.24 -1.43 21.79
CA PRO A 105 9.59 -2.09 22.93
C PRO A 105 9.59 -1.23 24.20
N LEU A 106 10.71 -0.56 24.48
CA LEU A 106 10.93 0.18 25.74
C LEU A 106 9.99 1.38 25.95
N ASN A 107 9.43 1.93 24.87
CA ASN A 107 8.67 3.18 24.87
C ASN A 107 7.24 2.98 24.37
N ARG A 108 6.81 1.73 24.19
CA ARG A 108 5.51 1.46 23.60
C ARG A 108 4.46 1.47 24.70
N PRO A 109 3.46 2.36 24.66
CA PRO A 109 2.35 2.30 25.59
C PRO A 109 1.59 0.98 25.41
N HIS A 110 1.41 0.25 26.52
CA HIS A 110 0.64 -1.00 26.56
C HIS A 110 -0.79 -0.80 27.06
N ARG A 111 -1.11 0.41 27.55
CA ARG A 111 -2.41 0.79 28.07
C ARG A 111 -2.87 2.12 27.51
N SER A 112 -4.17 2.32 27.42
CA SER A 112 -4.79 3.64 27.23
C SER A 112 -4.54 4.53 28.47
N GLN A 113 -4.83 5.83 28.37
CA GLN A 113 -4.80 6.73 29.52
C GLN A 113 -5.84 6.35 30.58
N SER A 114 -6.94 5.69 30.18
CA SER A 114 -7.92 5.10 31.11
C SER A 114 -7.42 3.84 31.82
N GLY A 115 -6.25 3.30 31.45
CA GLY A 115 -5.66 2.11 32.06
C GLY A 115 -6.14 0.79 31.45
N GLU A 116 -6.82 0.82 30.30
CA GLU A 116 -7.24 -0.40 29.60
C GLU A 116 -6.07 -0.97 28.79
N TYR A 117 -5.82 -2.28 28.95
CA TYR A 117 -4.75 -2.97 28.22
C TYR A 117 -5.09 -3.08 26.73
N ILE A 118 -4.14 -2.71 25.88
CA ILE A 118 -4.30 -2.73 24.43
C ILE A 118 -3.94 -4.13 23.93
N THR A 119 -4.92 -4.84 23.38
CA THR A 119 -4.76 -6.21 22.89
C THR A 119 -4.71 -6.32 21.38
N ALA A 120 -5.09 -5.28 20.65
CA ALA A 120 -5.05 -5.29 19.19
C ALA A 120 -4.58 -3.93 18.65
N TYR A 121 -3.80 -3.99 17.57
CA TYR A 121 -3.38 -2.81 16.84
C TYR A 121 -4.16 -2.67 15.55
N THR A 122 -4.45 -1.42 15.21
CA THR A 122 -4.94 -1.05 13.88
C THR A 122 -4.04 0.04 13.30
N ASN A 123 -3.91 0.05 11.98
CA ASN A 123 -3.27 1.13 11.25
C ASN A 123 -4.25 2.22 10.81
N ARG A 124 -5.51 2.15 11.27
CA ARG A 124 -6.51 3.21 11.11
C ARG A 124 -6.33 4.32 12.16
N PRO A 125 -6.72 5.58 11.85
CA PRO A 125 -7.28 6.06 10.57
C PRO A 125 -6.22 6.55 9.57
N ASN A 126 -4.92 6.44 9.85
CA ASN A 126 -3.86 7.16 9.15
C ASN A 126 -3.45 6.60 7.75
N ARG A 127 -4.27 5.75 7.11
CA ARG A 127 -3.89 5.04 5.88
C ARG A 127 -4.99 5.03 4.83
N LYS A 128 -4.58 5.08 3.54
CA LYS A 128 -5.46 5.07 2.35
C LYS A 128 -6.03 3.68 2.01
N GLU A 129 -5.62 2.62 2.69
CA GLU A 129 -6.09 1.27 2.36
C GLU A 129 -7.48 1.01 2.98
N LYS A 130 -8.41 0.44 2.20
CA LYS A 130 -9.85 0.39 2.55
C LYS A 130 -10.14 -0.32 3.88
N VAL A 131 -9.37 -1.36 4.15
CA VAL A 131 -9.49 -2.20 5.33
C VAL A 131 -8.37 -1.98 6.35
N GLY A 132 -7.22 -1.41 5.93
CA GLY A 132 -5.99 -1.34 6.70
C GLY A 132 -5.00 -2.47 6.36
N ALA A 133 -3.71 -2.31 6.69
CA ALA A 133 -2.64 -3.28 6.44
C ALA A 133 -2.45 -4.28 7.60
N MET A 134 -3.10 -4.01 8.72
CA MET A 134 -3.15 -4.78 9.96
C MET A 134 -4.60 -4.78 10.42
N ILE A 135 -5.47 -5.43 9.65
CA ILE A 135 -6.79 -5.76 10.16
C ILE A 135 -6.53 -6.81 11.24
N GLU A 136 -6.88 -6.50 12.49
CA GLU A 136 -6.91 -7.50 13.57
C GLU A 136 -5.56 -8.16 13.91
N SER A 137 -4.47 -7.38 13.93
CA SER A 137 -3.21 -7.89 14.48
C SER A 137 -3.24 -7.73 16.00
N TYR A 138 -3.34 -8.85 16.72
CA TYR A 138 -3.25 -8.81 18.17
C TYR A 138 -1.85 -8.38 18.62
N ALA A 139 -1.81 -7.65 19.73
CA ALA A 139 -0.59 -7.09 20.28
C ALA A 139 0.25 -8.18 20.95
N VAL A 140 1.54 -8.21 20.62
CA VAL A 140 2.57 -9.05 21.26
C VAL A 140 3.69 -8.12 21.75
N PRO A 141 3.43 -7.30 22.79
CA PRO A 141 4.37 -6.25 23.19
C PRO A 141 5.71 -6.78 23.73
N TYR A 142 5.72 -8.03 24.20
CA TYR A 142 6.87 -8.75 24.75
C TYR A 142 7.70 -9.51 23.69
N ASN A 143 7.45 -9.27 22.39
CA ASN A 143 8.07 -10.00 21.27
C ASN A 143 9.61 -10.07 21.34
N HIS A 144 10.26 -8.95 21.69
CA HIS A 144 11.72 -8.88 21.71
C HIS A 144 12.34 -9.77 22.79
N ASN A 145 11.77 -9.77 23.99
CA ASN A 145 12.27 -10.61 25.08
C ASN A 145 11.89 -12.08 24.88
N LEU A 146 10.74 -12.36 24.26
CA LEU A 146 10.40 -13.72 23.83
C LEU A 146 11.39 -14.25 22.78
N GLN A 147 11.80 -13.41 21.82
CA GLN A 147 12.82 -13.76 20.82
C GLN A 147 14.15 -14.11 21.48
N LYS A 148 14.64 -13.32 22.45
CA LYS A 148 15.87 -13.63 23.21
C LYS A 148 15.77 -14.97 23.93
N ILE A 149 14.64 -15.24 24.59
CA ILE A 149 14.43 -16.50 25.30
C ILE A 149 14.47 -17.68 24.32
N LEU A 150 13.67 -17.63 23.25
CA LEU A 150 13.51 -18.78 22.35
C LEU A 150 14.73 -18.99 21.44
N LEU A 151 15.26 -17.92 20.84
CA LEU A 151 16.34 -18.03 19.86
C LEU A 151 17.72 -17.99 20.51
N GLU A 152 17.97 -17.05 21.42
CA GLU A 152 19.32 -16.84 21.98
C GLU A 152 19.59 -17.75 23.17
N THR A 153 18.60 -18.01 24.02
CA THR A 153 18.78 -18.82 25.23
C THR A 153 18.52 -20.31 24.98
N LEU A 154 17.42 -20.64 24.28
CA LEU A 154 17.04 -22.04 24.02
C LEU A 154 17.52 -22.58 22.66
N GLY A 155 17.94 -21.71 21.74
CA GLY A 155 18.43 -22.14 20.41
C GLY A 155 17.35 -22.70 19.48
N ILE A 156 16.06 -22.37 19.70
CA ILE A 156 14.94 -22.87 18.90
C ILE A 156 14.87 -22.11 17.57
N THR A 157 15.54 -22.62 16.54
CA THR A 157 15.62 -21.94 15.23
C THR A 157 14.36 -22.11 14.38
N ASP A 158 13.47 -23.04 14.71
CA ASP A 158 12.22 -23.31 13.98
C ASP A 158 11.25 -22.12 13.93
N LEU A 159 11.41 -21.16 14.84
CA LEU A 159 10.60 -19.95 14.92
C LEU A 159 11.29 -18.73 14.30
N VAL A 160 12.47 -18.89 13.69
CA VAL A 160 13.14 -17.80 12.97
C VAL A 160 12.23 -17.30 11.84
N GLY A 161 11.92 -16.00 11.87
CA GLY A 161 11.01 -15.37 10.91
C GLY A 161 9.53 -15.43 11.29
N ALA A 162 9.18 -16.01 12.44
CA ALA A 162 7.83 -15.90 13.01
C ALA A 162 7.50 -14.43 13.27
N GLU A 163 6.35 -13.96 12.77
CA GLU A 163 6.07 -12.52 12.75
C GLU A 163 5.96 -11.93 14.17
N PHE A 164 5.41 -12.69 15.10
CA PHE A 164 5.25 -12.28 16.50
C PHE A 164 6.56 -12.22 17.29
N LEU A 165 7.68 -12.70 16.74
CA LEU A 165 9.02 -12.49 17.30
C LEU A 165 9.65 -11.22 16.71
N ASP A 166 9.56 -11.05 15.40
CA ASP A 166 10.15 -9.90 14.69
C ASP A 166 9.36 -8.59 14.86
N ASN A 167 8.08 -8.70 15.19
CA ASN A 167 7.15 -7.59 15.29
C ASN A 167 6.31 -7.70 16.56
N PRO A 168 5.80 -6.56 17.07
CA PRO A 168 5.01 -6.54 18.30
C PRO A 168 3.55 -6.96 18.07
N HIS A 169 3.31 -7.84 17.12
CA HIS A 169 1.97 -8.29 16.74
C HIS A 169 2.04 -9.67 16.11
N ILE A 170 0.95 -10.41 16.19
CA ILE A 170 0.83 -11.77 15.65
C ILE A 170 -0.02 -11.79 14.37
N ASP A 171 0.33 -12.66 13.43
CA ASP A 171 -0.37 -12.85 12.16
C ASP A 171 -1.61 -13.74 12.37
N ILE A 172 -2.67 -13.53 11.57
CA ILE A 172 -3.86 -14.39 11.57
C ILE A 172 -3.52 -15.86 11.24
N ALA A 173 -2.44 -16.12 10.51
CA ALA A 173 -1.96 -17.46 10.22
C ALA A 173 -1.54 -18.25 11.48
N ASP A 174 -1.13 -17.55 12.53
CA ASP A 174 -0.79 -18.16 13.83
C ASP A 174 -2.01 -18.24 14.77
N LEU A 175 -3.14 -17.64 14.39
CA LEU A 175 -4.37 -17.59 15.20
C LEU A 175 -5.45 -18.55 14.72
N HIS A 176 -5.36 -18.98 13.46
CA HIS A 176 -6.32 -19.87 12.85
C HIS A 176 -5.62 -20.73 11.79
N PRO A 177 -5.88 -22.06 11.72
CA PRO A 177 -5.23 -22.95 10.76
C PRO A 177 -5.45 -22.53 9.30
N ARG A 178 -6.61 -21.92 9.00
CA ARG A 178 -6.95 -21.37 7.68
C ARG A 178 -6.73 -19.85 7.57
N GLY A 179 -6.26 -19.21 8.62
CA GLY A 179 -5.97 -17.78 8.64
C GLY A 179 -4.84 -17.46 7.68
N ARG A 180 -5.03 -16.48 6.79
CA ARG A 180 -3.97 -16.02 5.88
C ARG A 180 -4.00 -14.51 5.77
N ARG A 181 -2.90 -13.84 6.12
CA ARG A 181 -2.82 -12.39 6.04
C ARG A 181 -2.64 -11.88 4.63
N ILE A 182 -3.47 -10.92 4.26
CA ILE A 182 -3.29 -10.09 3.07
C ILE A 182 -2.30 -8.97 3.47
N ARG A 183 -1.04 -9.07 3.03
CA ARG A 183 -0.01 -8.07 3.35
C ARG A 183 -0.25 -6.80 2.53
N GLY A 184 -0.48 -5.67 3.21
CA GLY A 184 -0.66 -4.35 2.56
C GLY A 184 0.56 -3.77 1.83
N ARG A 185 1.72 -4.44 1.83
CA ARG A 185 2.90 -4.04 1.03
C ARG A 185 3.59 -5.25 0.40
N GLY A 186 3.45 -5.36 -0.93
CA GLY A 186 4.20 -6.29 -1.77
C GLY A 186 3.64 -7.72 -1.76
N GLY A 187 3.41 -8.26 -2.96
CA GLY A 187 3.02 -9.66 -3.19
C GLY A 187 1.53 -9.92 -3.00
N ASP A 188 1.03 -9.72 -1.78
CA ASP A 188 -0.22 -10.31 -1.27
C ASP A 188 -1.25 -9.27 -0.87
N VAL A 189 -1.57 -8.36 -1.80
CA VAL A 189 -2.63 -7.36 -1.64
C VAL A 189 -3.85 -7.85 -2.40
N ILE A 190 -5.05 -7.61 -1.88
CA ILE A 190 -6.27 -7.67 -2.69
C ILE A 190 -6.12 -6.65 -3.83
N GLY A 191 -6.01 -7.18 -5.05
CA GLY A 191 -5.94 -6.37 -6.26
C GLY A 191 -7.31 -5.88 -6.67
N MET A 192 -7.33 -4.96 -7.63
CA MET A 192 -8.53 -4.67 -8.41
C MET A 192 -8.18 -5.01 -9.86
N ASN A 193 -9.01 -5.79 -10.53
CA ASN A 193 -8.87 -6.05 -11.97
C ASN A 193 -9.35 -4.83 -12.78
N ASN A 194 -9.19 -4.84 -14.11
CA ASN A 194 -9.61 -3.72 -14.95
C ASN A 194 -11.14 -3.57 -15.03
N ARG A 195 -11.89 -4.58 -14.58
CA ARG A 195 -13.35 -4.55 -14.43
C ARG A 195 -13.83 -3.91 -13.12
N GLY A 196 -12.92 -3.51 -12.24
CA GLY A 196 -13.26 -2.94 -10.94
C GLY A 196 -13.57 -3.97 -9.85
N GLU A 197 -13.38 -5.26 -10.12
CA GLU A 197 -13.61 -6.34 -9.17
C GLU A 197 -12.36 -6.58 -8.32
N TYR A 198 -12.56 -6.90 -7.04
CA TYR A 198 -11.46 -7.20 -6.13
C TYR A 198 -11.00 -8.64 -6.30
N THR A 199 -9.69 -8.87 -6.37
CA THR A 199 -9.11 -10.19 -6.59
C THR A 199 -8.18 -10.61 -5.45
N LEU A 200 -8.27 -11.86 -5.02
CA LEU A 200 -7.34 -12.48 -4.07
C LEU A 200 -5.92 -12.60 -4.68
N PRO A 201 -4.87 -12.47 -3.87
CA PRO A 201 -3.51 -12.71 -4.33
C PRO A 201 -3.24 -14.22 -4.54
N ASP A 202 -2.25 -14.53 -5.37
CA ASP A 202 -1.87 -15.90 -5.75
C ASP A 202 -1.50 -16.79 -4.55
N SER A 203 -0.97 -16.22 -3.47
CA SER A 203 -0.64 -16.96 -2.25
C SER A 203 -1.88 -17.46 -1.51
N HIS A 204 -2.96 -16.66 -1.46
CA HIS A 204 -4.24 -17.07 -0.87
C HIS A 204 -4.85 -18.24 -1.62
N ILE A 205 -4.68 -18.26 -2.95
CA ILE A 205 -5.24 -19.30 -3.81
C ILE A 205 -4.44 -20.60 -3.68
N ARG A 206 -3.10 -20.53 -3.75
CA ARG A 206 -2.24 -21.70 -3.57
C ARG A 206 -2.41 -22.36 -2.20
N GLY A 207 -2.64 -21.56 -1.16
CA GLY A 207 -2.77 -22.02 0.21
C GLY A 207 -4.19 -22.40 0.64
N ALA A 208 -5.13 -22.49 -0.31
CA ALA A 208 -6.53 -22.79 0.00
C ALA A 208 -6.69 -24.21 0.58
N PRO A 209 -7.66 -24.43 1.48
CA PRO A 209 -7.91 -25.75 2.05
C PRO A 209 -8.25 -26.80 0.98
N LYS A 210 -7.84 -28.05 1.20
CA LYS A 210 -8.23 -29.19 0.34
C LYS A 210 -9.77 -29.24 0.21
N GLY A 211 -10.26 -29.27 -1.03
CA GLY A 211 -11.69 -29.28 -1.35
C GLY A 211 -12.29 -27.91 -1.69
N VAL A 212 -11.56 -26.81 -1.46
CA VAL A 212 -11.92 -25.51 -2.03
C VAL A 212 -11.34 -25.45 -3.44
N VAL A 213 -12.21 -25.62 -4.44
CA VAL A 213 -11.83 -25.67 -5.85
C VAL A 213 -11.41 -24.27 -6.31
N HIS A 214 -10.11 -24.05 -6.36
CA HIS A 214 -9.49 -22.93 -7.06
C HIS A 214 -8.66 -23.46 -8.23
N ASP A 215 -9.28 -24.26 -9.09
CA ASP A 215 -8.63 -24.91 -10.23
C ASP A 215 -8.31 -23.86 -11.31
N ALA A 216 -7.36 -22.99 -11.01
CA ALA A 216 -6.69 -22.19 -12.01
C ALA A 216 -6.10 -23.17 -13.04
N ALA A 217 -6.49 -23.02 -14.30
CA ALA A 217 -6.13 -23.97 -15.35
C ALA A 217 -4.60 -24.13 -15.53
N HIS A 218 -3.82 -23.11 -15.15
CA HIS A 218 -2.38 -23.08 -15.35
C HIS A 218 -1.64 -22.62 -14.09
N THR A 219 -1.13 -23.59 -13.34
CA THR A 219 -0.36 -23.34 -12.11
C THR A 219 1.12 -23.61 -12.31
N GLY A 220 1.93 -23.20 -11.32
CA GLY A 220 3.35 -23.49 -11.28
C GLY A 220 4.19 -22.78 -12.34
N ILE A 221 3.70 -21.70 -12.96
CA ILE A 221 4.38 -21.07 -14.11
C ILE A 221 5.69 -20.43 -13.66
N GLN A 222 6.81 -20.99 -14.08
CA GLN A 222 8.14 -20.43 -13.84
C GLN A 222 8.55 -19.49 -14.97
N SER A 223 9.47 -18.57 -14.69
CA SER A 223 9.91 -17.58 -15.68
C SER A 223 10.73 -18.19 -16.80
N TRP A 224 11.54 -19.21 -16.48
CA TRP A 224 12.36 -19.92 -17.44
C TRP A 224 11.56 -20.86 -18.36
N GLU A 225 10.41 -21.36 -17.92
CA GLU A 225 9.57 -22.24 -18.75
C GLU A 225 8.97 -21.52 -19.95
N ILE A 226 8.74 -20.20 -19.86
CA ILE A 226 7.95 -19.43 -20.83
C ILE A 226 8.77 -18.45 -21.67
N MET A 227 10.10 -18.49 -21.58
CA MET A 227 10.96 -17.51 -22.29
C MET A 227 10.86 -17.62 -23.81
N ASN A 228 10.45 -18.78 -24.33
CA ASN A 228 10.14 -19.01 -25.74
C ASN A 228 9.05 -18.06 -26.28
N HIS A 229 8.13 -17.60 -25.43
CA HIS A 229 7.04 -16.70 -25.84
C HIS A 229 7.43 -15.21 -25.86
N THR A 230 8.65 -14.85 -25.47
CA THR A 230 9.06 -13.44 -25.41
C THR A 230 9.27 -12.84 -26.82
N PRO A 231 8.72 -11.64 -27.11
CA PRO A 231 8.88 -11.00 -28.42
C PRO A 231 10.33 -10.58 -28.65
N ASP A 232 10.74 -10.56 -29.91
CA ASP A 232 12.09 -10.18 -30.34
C ASP A 232 12.54 -8.80 -29.82
N PHE A 233 11.63 -7.82 -29.76
CA PHE A 233 11.99 -6.48 -29.27
C PHE A 233 12.39 -6.48 -27.78
N MET A 234 11.97 -7.47 -26.98
CA MET A 234 12.40 -7.61 -25.58
C MET A 234 13.85 -8.09 -25.44
N HIS A 235 14.48 -8.55 -26.52
CA HIS A 235 15.90 -8.91 -26.57
C HIS A 235 16.77 -7.77 -27.13
N MET A 236 16.19 -6.62 -27.45
CA MET A 236 16.91 -5.39 -27.75
C MET A 236 17.51 -4.79 -26.47
N MET A 237 18.64 -4.10 -26.60
CA MET A 237 19.29 -3.43 -25.49
C MET A 237 18.50 -2.18 -25.06
N ALA A 238 18.50 -1.87 -23.77
CA ALA A 238 18.01 -0.57 -23.28
C ALA A 238 18.89 0.59 -23.81
N GLY A 239 18.25 1.70 -24.24
CA GLY A 239 18.92 2.80 -24.95
C GLY A 239 19.83 3.69 -24.09
N ARG A 240 19.53 3.88 -22.80
CA ARG A 240 20.48 4.50 -21.86
C ARG A 240 21.26 3.38 -21.20
N GLN A 241 22.58 3.31 -21.40
CA GLN A 241 23.48 2.37 -20.74
C GLN A 241 23.24 2.38 -19.22
N GLN A 242 22.35 1.50 -18.76
CA GLN A 242 22.21 1.14 -17.38
C GLN A 242 22.92 -0.19 -17.26
N THR A 243 23.90 -0.25 -16.35
CA THR A 243 24.31 -1.52 -15.77
C THR A 243 23.05 -2.32 -15.42
N GLY A 244 23.01 -3.60 -15.82
CA GLY A 244 21.86 -4.45 -15.54
C GLY A 244 21.50 -4.39 -14.06
N PRO A 245 20.22 -4.52 -13.66
CA PRO A 245 19.82 -4.36 -12.27
C PRO A 245 20.61 -5.33 -11.40
N LYS A 246 21.38 -4.81 -10.44
CA LYS A 246 22.27 -5.60 -9.58
C LYS A 246 21.58 -6.84 -9.00
N ASN A 247 20.31 -6.72 -8.64
CA ASN A 247 19.52 -7.82 -8.11
C ASN A 247 19.22 -8.91 -9.16
N SER A 248 18.91 -8.54 -10.41
CA SER A 248 18.69 -9.51 -11.50
C SER A 248 19.98 -10.26 -11.84
N ILE A 249 21.11 -9.55 -11.87
CA ILE A 249 22.44 -10.14 -12.11
C ILE A 249 22.79 -11.14 -10.98
N ASN A 250 22.63 -10.72 -9.73
CA ASN A 250 22.88 -11.58 -8.57
C ASN A 250 21.95 -12.81 -8.59
N SER A 251 20.69 -12.61 -8.96
CA SER A 251 19.71 -13.70 -9.10
C SER A 251 20.13 -14.68 -10.19
N ALA A 252 20.57 -14.20 -11.35
CA ALA A 252 21.07 -15.06 -12.43
C ALA A 252 22.29 -15.87 -12.00
N LYS A 253 23.28 -15.23 -11.36
CA LYS A 253 24.47 -15.92 -10.85
C LYS A 253 24.10 -17.02 -9.85
N ALA A 254 23.18 -16.73 -8.92
CA ALA A 254 22.72 -17.70 -7.94
C ALA A 254 22.01 -18.90 -8.60
N HIS A 255 21.07 -18.65 -9.53
CA HIS A 255 20.34 -19.73 -10.21
C HIS A 255 21.24 -20.57 -11.11
N ILE A 256 22.16 -19.94 -11.85
CA ILE A 256 23.13 -20.67 -12.69
C ILE A 256 24.05 -21.51 -11.82
N ALA A 257 24.58 -20.96 -10.72
CA ALA A 257 25.42 -21.70 -9.80
C ALA A 257 24.68 -22.93 -9.23
N GLU A 258 23.43 -22.75 -8.80
CA GLU A 258 22.62 -23.85 -8.26
C GLU A 258 22.27 -24.89 -9.33
N ALA A 259 21.87 -24.46 -10.52
CA ALA A 259 21.61 -25.36 -11.65
C ALA A 259 22.85 -26.19 -12.02
N MET A 260 24.04 -25.58 -12.01
CA MET A 260 25.29 -26.27 -12.31
C MET A 260 25.71 -27.31 -11.25
N LYS A 261 25.18 -27.25 -10.02
CA LYS A 261 25.42 -28.28 -9.00
C LYS A 261 24.63 -29.56 -9.27
N ILE A 262 23.44 -29.43 -9.87
CA ILE A 262 22.45 -30.52 -9.97
C ILE A 262 22.29 -31.08 -11.39
N ILE A 263 22.56 -30.28 -12.42
CA ILE A 263 22.33 -30.69 -13.80
C ILE A 263 23.38 -31.69 -14.28
N ASP A 264 22.95 -32.69 -15.05
CA ASP A 264 23.86 -33.53 -15.83
C ASP A 264 24.56 -32.65 -16.89
N PRO A 265 25.91 -32.62 -16.95
CA PRO A 265 26.65 -31.86 -17.96
C PRO A 265 26.24 -32.15 -19.42
N ASN A 266 25.72 -33.35 -19.71
CA ASN A 266 25.24 -33.73 -21.04
C ASN A 266 23.89 -33.10 -21.39
N LYS A 267 23.11 -32.69 -20.38
CA LYS A 267 21.82 -32.02 -20.53
C LYS A 267 21.93 -30.50 -20.66
N ILE A 268 23.14 -29.93 -20.50
CA ILE A 268 23.38 -28.52 -20.79
C ILE A 268 23.13 -28.28 -22.29
N PRO A 269 22.26 -27.32 -22.68
CA PRO A 269 21.94 -27.03 -24.07
C PRO A 269 23.18 -26.78 -24.92
N ASP A 270 23.26 -27.46 -26.07
CA ASP A 270 24.35 -27.30 -27.04
C ASP A 270 24.07 -26.12 -27.97
N VAL A 271 24.10 -24.92 -27.40
CA VAL A 271 23.72 -23.67 -28.09
C VAL A 271 24.85 -22.65 -27.98
N GLU A 272 25.08 -21.92 -29.06
CA GLU A 272 26.03 -20.80 -29.04
C GLU A 272 25.41 -19.57 -28.39
N VAL A 273 26.18 -18.91 -27.52
CA VAL A 273 25.75 -17.72 -26.78
C VAL A 273 26.72 -16.56 -27.02
N PRO A 274 26.23 -15.31 -27.01
CA PRO A 274 27.05 -14.16 -27.31
C PRO A 274 28.00 -13.84 -26.15
N ILE A 275 29.31 -13.78 -26.45
CA ILE A 275 30.33 -13.24 -25.56
C ILE A 275 30.84 -11.92 -26.14
N ASN A 276 30.72 -10.85 -25.36
CA ASN A 276 31.22 -9.55 -25.75
C ASN A 276 32.75 -9.51 -25.60
N THR A 277 33.47 -9.43 -26.71
CA THR A 277 34.95 -9.43 -26.74
C THR A 277 35.55 -8.04 -26.55
N THR A 278 34.73 -6.99 -26.52
CA THR A 278 35.15 -5.60 -26.34
C THR A 278 34.43 -4.91 -25.17
N PRO A 279 34.39 -5.52 -23.97
CA PRO A 279 33.65 -4.97 -22.84
C PRO A 279 34.21 -3.60 -22.42
N GLY A 280 33.35 -2.58 -22.40
CA GLY A 280 33.70 -1.23 -21.93
C GLY A 280 34.08 -0.22 -23.02
N THR A 281 34.06 -0.61 -24.30
CA THR A 281 34.22 0.35 -25.41
C THR A 281 32.89 1.04 -25.73
N THR A 282 32.94 2.31 -26.14
CA THR A 282 31.76 3.12 -26.54
C THR A 282 31.25 2.81 -27.96
N GLY A 283 31.86 1.84 -28.65
CA GLY A 283 31.47 1.41 -30.00
C GLY A 283 30.43 0.28 -30.02
N ASN A 284 30.08 -0.19 -31.22
CA ASN A 284 29.23 -1.36 -31.40
C ASN A 284 29.93 -2.60 -30.80
N PRO A 285 29.31 -3.29 -29.83
CA PRO A 285 29.92 -4.46 -29.21
C PRO A 285 30.19 -5.54 -30.27
N GLN A 286 31.42 -6.05 -30.29
CA GLN A 286 31.76 -7.23 -31.07
C GLN A 286 31.47 -8.48 -30.25
N TYR A 287 30.76 -9.43 -30.88
CA TYR A 287 30.39 -10.70 -30.27
C TYR A 287 31.19 -11.83 -30.89
N THR A 288 31.69 -12.71 -30.04
CA THR A 288 32.07 -14.06 -30.43
C THR A 288 31.01 -15.00 -29.89
N MET A 289 30.44 -15.82 -30.78
CA MET A 289 29.51 -16.87 -30.38
C MET A 289 30.33 -18.03 -29.81
N MET A 290 30.01 -18.45 -28.59
CA MET A 290 30.69 -19.55 -27.90
C MET A 290 29.66 -20.52 -27.35
N ASN A 291 29.99 -21.81 -27.35
CA ASN A 291 29.09 -22.83 -26.80
C ASN A 291 28.80 -22.59 -25.32
N LEU A 292 27.53 -22.67 -24.90
CA LEU A 292 27.08 -22.43 -23.54
C LEU A 292 27.84 -23.30 -22.52
N ARG A 293 28.11 -24.58 -22.83
CA ARG A 293 28.84 -25.50 -21.94
C ARG A 293 30.26 -24.99 -21.65
N THR A 294 30.91 -24.39 -22.64
CA THR A 294 32.24 -23.78 -22.47
C THR A 294 32.14 -22.52 -21.62
N VAL A 295 31.14 -21.67 -21.89
CA VAL A 295 30.92 -20.41 -21.17
C VAL A 295 30.65 -20.65 -19.67
N LEU A 296 29.79 -21.62 -19.34
CA LEU A 296 29.40 -21.93 -17.95
C LEU A 296 30.55 -22.53 -17.12
N ARG A 297 31.61 -23.05 -17.75
CA ARG A 297 32.81 -23.55 -17.06
C ARG A 297 33.79 -22.44 -16.67
N SER A 298 33.66 -21.25 -17.26
CA SER A 298 34.49 -20.09 -16.93
C SER A 298 33.66 -19.03 -16.21
N PRO A 299 33.98 -18.69 -14.94
CA PRO A 299 33.30 -17.61 -14.23
C PRO A 299 33.37 -16.28 -14.97
N GLN A 300 34.49 -15.99 -15.64
CA GLN A 300 34.68 -14.75 -16.41
C GLN A 300 33.79 -14.70 -17.65
N MET A 301 33.69 -15.80 -18.41
CA MET A 301 32.81 -15.87 -19.58
C MET A 301 31.34 -15.84 -19.17
N THR A 302 30.98 -16.53 -18.09
CA THR A 302 29.64 -16.49 -17.50
C THR A 302 29.25 -15.06 -17.10
N ASP A 303 30.14 -14.36 -16.41
CA ASP A 303 29.92 -12.97 -16.02
C ASP A 303 29.80 -12.02 -17.21
N ASN A 304 30.56 -12.25 -18.27
CA ASN A 304 30.46 -11.49 -19.52
C ASN A 304 29.11 -11.71 -20.21
N MET A 305 28.69 -12.96 -20.38
CA MET A 305 27.39 -13.33 -20.94
C MET A 305 26.25 -12.71 -20.12
N ILE A 306 26.27 -12.85 -18.79
CA ILE A 306 25.28 -12.24 -17.90
C ILE A 306 25.30 -10.72 -18.05
N GLY A 307 26.48 -10.11 -18.09
CA GLY A 307 26.65 -8.67 -18.28
C GLY A 307 26.04 -8.16 -19.59
N GLU A 308 26.12 -8.95 -20.65
CA GLU A 308 25.52 -8.65 -21.94
C GLU A 308 24.00 -8.82 -21.92
N LEU A 309 23.51 -10.01 -21.53
CA LEU A 309 22.08 -10.31 -21.52
C LEU A 309 21.31 -9.41 -20.53
N SER A 310 21.93 -9.02 -19.42
CA SER A 310 21.29 -8.17 -18.38
C SER A 310 20.85 -6.78 -18.86
N ARG A 311 21.25 -6.38 -20.05
CA ARG A 311 20.87 -5.11 -20.69
C ARG A 311 19.53 -5.19 -21.43
N THR A 312 18.90 -6.36 -21.47
CA THR A 312 17.61 -6.57 -22.16
C THR A 312 16.43 -6.66 -21.17
N PRO A 313 15.21 -6.27 -21.60
CA PRO A 313 13.99 -6.58 -20.87
C PRO A 313 13.77 -8.08 -20.61
N ALA A 314 14.10 -8.94 -21.58
CA ALA A 314 13.92 -10.39 -21.47
C ALA A 314 14.73 -11.00 -20.31
N PHE A 315 15.97 -10.57 -20.09
CA PHE A 315 16.74 -11.03 -18.93
C PHE A 315 16.10 -10.64 -17.60
N ASN A 316 15.51 -9.45 -17.52
CA ASN A 316 14.77 -9.01 -16.33
C ASN A 316 13.45 -9.76 -16.14
N MET A 317 12.87 -10.30 -17.21
CA MET A 317 11.74 -11.22 -17.11
C MET A 317 12.18 -12.57 -16.53
N LEU A 318 13.34 -13.08 -16.97
CA LEU A 318 13.88 -14.36 -16.56
C LEU A 318 14.31 -14.38 -15.08
N PHE A 319 15.07 -13.37 -14.63
CA PHE A 319 15.71 -13.37 -13.30
C PHE A 319 15.27 -12.25 -12.36
N GLY A 320 14.45 -11.33 -12.85
CA GLY A 320 14.31 -10.00 -12.25
C GLY A 320 12.88 -9.53 -12.08
N ARG A 321 12.78 -8.20 -11.90
CA ARG A 321 11.52 -7.48 -11.87
C ARG A 321 11.33 -6.73 -13.20
N ILE A 322 10.56 -7.31 -14.11
CA ILE A 322 10.23 -6.65 -15.40
C ILE A 322 9.41 -5.36 -15.18
N ILE A 323 8.41 -5.40 -14.28
CA ILE A 323 7.56 -4.24 -13.95
C ILE A 323 8.25 -3.39 -12.86
N SER A 324 9.20 -2.55 -13.27
CA SER A 324 9.94 -1.60 -12.42
C SER A 324 9.53 -0.14 -12.70
N GLY A 325 9.92 0.78 -11.81
CA GLY A 325 9.62 2.21 -11.91
C GLY A 325 8.23 2.60 -11.38
N SER A 326 7.96 3.91 -11.35
CA SER A 326 6.69 4.47 -10.88
C SER A 326 5.65 4.52 -12.03
N ALA A 327 4.45 5.04 -11.78
CA ALA A 327 3.51 5.37 -12.85
C ALA A 327 4.00 6.56 -13.69
N ALA A 328 4.61 7.57 -13.05
CA ALA A 328 5.14 8.77 -13.71
C ALA A 328 6.46 8.52 -14.47
N SER A 329 7.21 7.48 -14.10
CA SER A 329 8.47 7.10 -14.75
C SER A 329 8.60 5.58 -14.77
N PRO A 330 7.84 4.90 -15.66
CA PRO A 330 7.91 3.45 -15.79
C PRO A 330 9.29 3.03 -16.28
N GLY A 331 9.82 1.91 -15.80
CA GLY A 331 11.05 1.32 -16.33
C GLY A 331 10.84 0.74 -17.73
N VAL A 332 11.94 0.43 -18.43
CA VAL A 332 11.91 -0.15 -19.80
C VAL A 332 11.05 -1.41 -19.85
N GLY A 333 11.25 -2.35 -18.93
CA GLY A 333 10.46 -3.59 -18.87
C GLY A 333 8.97 -3.34 -18.62
N LYS A 334 8.62 -2.33 -17.83
CA LYS A 334 7.22 -1.96 -17.60
C LYS A 334 6.58 -1.37 -18.86
N ARG A 335 7.29 -0.51 -19.60
CA ARG A 335 6.81 0.04 -20.88
C ARG A 335 6.66 -1.06 -21.93
N ALA A 336 7.65 -1.94 -22.06
CA ALA A 336 7.59 -3.10 -22.95
C ALA A 336 6.38 -3.99 -22.64
N PHE A 337 6.16 -4.32 -21.36
CA PHE A 337 5.00 -5.10 -20.94
C PHE A 337 3.69 -4.38 -21.21
N GLN A 338 3.58 -3.07 -20.92
CA GLN A 338 2.38 -2.28 -21.21
C GLN A 338 2.07 -2.20 -22.70
N HIS A 339 3.09 -2.08 -23.55
CA HIS A 339 2.89 -2.09 -24.99
C HIS A 339 2.37 -3.44 -25.51
N ILE A 340 2.86 -4.55 -24.95
CA ILE A 340 2.29 -5.89 -25.23
C ILE A 340 0.83 -5.97 -24.76
N LEU A 341 0.51 -5.37 -23.60
CA LEU A 341 -0.87 -5.31 -23.13
C LEU A 341 -1.77 -4.57 -24.10
N GLU A 342 -1.31 -3.45 -24.67
CA GLU A 342 -2.05 -2.65 -25.66
C GLU A 342 -2.21 -3.38 -26.99
N ALA A 343 -1.15 -4.03 -27.48
CA ALA A 343 -1.16 -4.72 -28.78
C ALA A 343 -2.00 -6.01 -28.79
N PHE A 344 -2.01 -6.76 -27.68
CA PHE A 344 -2.68 -8.07 -27.57
C PHE A 344 -3.75 -8.07 -26.45
N GLY A 345 -4.41 -6.95 -26.20
CA GLY A 345 -5.37 -6.76 -25.11
C GLY A 345 -6.78 -6.42 -25.52
N GLY A 346 -7.17 -6.71 -26.76
CA GLY A 346 -8.54 -6.47 -27.25
C GLY A 346 -9.60 -7.20 -26.42
N ASP A 347 -10.76 -6.56 -26.28
CA ASP A 347 -11.98 -7.13 -25.69
C ASP A 347 -12.74 -7.93 -26.76
N ASP A 348 -12.22 -9.09 -27.16
CA ASP A 348 -13.00 -10.05 -27.94
C ASP A 348 -13.81 -10.96 -26.98
N ASP A 349 -15.06 -11.22 -27.36
CA ASP A 349 -16.11 -11.97 -26.63
C ASP A 349 -15.60 -12.96 -25.56
N GLY A 350 -15.42 -12.47 -24.32
CA GLY A 350 -15.08 -13.30 -23.16
C GLY A 350 -13.59 -13.63 -22.95
N MET A 351 -12.69 -13.32 -23.87
CA MET A 351 -11.24 -13.60 -23.73
C MET A 351 -10.44 -12.37 -23.34
N THR A 352 -10.72 -11.81 -22.16
CA THR A 352 -9.94 -10.67 -21.64
C THR A 352 -8.66 -11.11 -20.93
N PHE A 353 -7.68 -10.20 -20.83
CA PHE A 353 -6.46 -10.42 -20.04
C PHE A 353 -6.76 -10.78 -18.59
N ASP A 354 -7.76 -10.14 -17.99
CA ASP A 354 -8.10 -10.41 -16.59
C ASP A 354 -8.69 -11.81 -16.42
N ASN A 355 -9.46 -12.30 -17.40
CA ASN A 355 -9.93 -13.68 -17.42
C ASN A 355 -8.76 -14.67 -17.48
N MET A 356 -7.82 -14.50 -18.43
CA MET A 356 -6.66 -15.40 -18.53
C MET A 356 -5.74 -15.33 -17.33
N ASN A 357 -5.43 -14.12 -16.88
CA ASN A 357 -4.59 -13.91 -15.72
C ASN A 357 -5.22 -14.54 -14.47
N SER A 358 -6.56 -14.59 -14.38
CA SER A 358 -7.27 -15.28 -13.30
C SER A 358 -7.18 -16.82 -13.35
N HIS A 359 -6.63 -17.40 -14.42
CA HIS A 359 -6.33 -18.84 -14.53
C HIS A 359 -4.84 -19.17 -14.48
N THR A 360 -3.97 -18.16 -14.39
CA THR A 360 -2.53 -18.35 -14.27
C THR A 360 -2.03 -18.12 -12.85
N ILE A 361 -1.15 -18.99 -12.36
CA ILE A 361 -0.50 -18.87 -11.05
C ILE A 361 1.02 -19.05 -11.23
N GLY A 362 1.79 -18.10 -10.73
CA GLY A 362 3.26 -18.18 -10.75
C GLY A 362 3.80 -19.28 -9.84
N GLY A 363 4.89 -19.91 -10.27
CA GLY A 363 5.55 -20.98 -9.52
C GLY A 363 6.20 -20.54 -8.21
N ASP A 364 6.73 -21.52 -7.50
CA ASP A 364 7.47 -21.31 -6.25
C ASP A 364 8.88 -20.81 -6.53
N HIS A 365 9.42 -20.06 -5.57
CA HIS A 365 10.78 -19.56 -5.64
C HIS A 365 11.77 -20.64 -5.21
N LEU A 366 12.86 -20.78 -5.97
CA LEU A 366 13.97 -21.62 -5.58
C LEU A 366 14.58 -21.10 -4.26
N GLU A 367 14.80 -22.02 -3.33
CA GLU A 367 15.55 -21.78 -2.10
C GLU A 367 16.94 -22.39 -2.28
N THR A 368 17.98 -21.55 -2.20
CA THR A 368 19.37 -22.01 -2.21
C THR A 368 19.72 -22.63 -0.86
N GLU A 369 20.81 -23.40 -0.77
CA GLU A 369 21.30 -24.02 0.47
C GLU A 369 21.37 -23.06 1.68
N ASP A 370 21.70 -21.77 1.45
CA ASP A 370 21.76 -20.74 2.50
C ASP A 370 20.39 -20.16 2.91
N GLY A 371 19.28 -20.77 2.49
CA GLY A 371 17.91 -20.27 2.70
C GLY A 371 17.57 -19.01 1.89
N PHE A 372 18.50 -18.53 1.05
CA PHE A 372 18.29 -17.36 0.20
C PHE A 372 17.36 -17.71 -0.97
N ARG A 373 16.36 -16.85 -1.22
CA ARG A 373 15.39 -17.00 -2.33
C ARG A 373 15.57 -15.88 -3.35
N PRO A 374 16.38 -16.06 -4.42
CA PRO A 374 16.86 -14.93 -5.22
C PRO A 374 15.75 -14.20 -5.99
N THR A 375 14.65 -14.88 -6.35
CA THR A 375 13.51 -14.32 -7.09
C THR A 375 12.36 -13.81 -6.21
N GLN A 376 12.35 -14.13 -4.90
CA GLN A 376 11.19 -13.87 -4.02
C GLN A 376 10.82 -12.39 -3.94
N LYS A 377 11.81 -11.51 -3.82
CA LYS A 377 11.57 -10.05 -3.69
C LYS A 377 11.36 -9.35 -5.04
N LEU A 378 11.50 -10.07 -6.15
CA LEU A 378 11.50 -9.51 -7.50
C LEU A 378 10.17 -9.73 -8.24
N GLY A 379 9.33 -10.66 -7.74
CA GLY A 379 8.04 -10.97 -8.36
C GLY A 379 8.17 -11.64 -9.73
N THR A 380 9.29 -12.32 -9.98
CA THR A 380 9.68 -12.89 -11.27
C THR A 380 8.62 -13.86 -11.82
N HIS A 381 8.29 -14.92 -11.08
CA HIS A 381 7.30 -15.92 -11.51
C HIS A 381 5.86 -15.38 -11.56
N LYS A 382 5.54 -14.38 -10.74
CA LYS A 382 4.25 -13.67 -10.83
C LYS A 382 4.11 -12.88 -12.13
N ASN A 383 5.19 -12.23 -12.58
CA ASN A 383 5.20 -11.55 -13.87
C ASN A 383 5.24 -12.56 -15.03
N ALA A 384 5.88 -13.71 -14.83
CA ALA A 384 5.85 -14.81 -15.80
C ALA A 384 4.42 -15.32 -16.02
N ALA A 385 3.66 -15.59 -14.97
CA ALA A 385 2.24 -15.99 -15.08
C ALA A 385 1.41 -14.97 -15.88
N LYS A 386 1.58 -13.67 -15.59
CA LYS A 386 0.93 -12.59 -16.35
C LYS A 386 1.35 -12.57 -17.82
N PHE A 387 2.62 -12.81 -18.10
CA PHE A 387 3.12 -12.86 -19.47
C PHE A 387 2.59 -14.08 -20.21
N TYR A 388 2.53 -15.24 -19.57
CA TYR A 388 1.95 -16.46 -20.12
C TYR A 388 0.46 -16.28 -20.44
N ALA A 389 -0.30 -15.61 -19.57
CA ALA A 389 -1.68 -15.18 -19.86
C ALA A 389 -1.79 -14.34 -21.14
N LYS A 390 -0.79 -13.50 -21.42
CA LYS A 390 -0.73 -12.71 -22.66
C LYS A 390 -0.33 -13.54 -23.87
N ALA A 391 0.60 -14.48 -23.72
CA ALA A 391 0.97 -15.39 -24.79
C ALA A 391 -0.24 -16.23 -25.23
N MET A 392 -1.06 -16.71 -24.30
CA MET A 392 -2.34 -17.39 -24.61
C MET A 392 -3.30 -16.49 -25.40
N LEU A 393 -3.47 -15.23 -24.99
CA LEU A 393 -4.33 -14.27 -25.70
C LEU A 393 -3.82 -13.86 -27.08
N SER A 394 -2.52 -13.91 -27.31
CA SER A 394 -1.97 -13.62 -28.64
C SER A 394 -2.35 -14.68 -29.68
N GLY A 395 -2.82 -15.85 -29.23
CA GLY A 395 -3.07 -17.00 -30.08
C GLY A 395 -1.80 -17.78 -30.43
N ALA A 396 -2.00 -18.98 -30.97
CA ALA A 396 -0.93 -19.80 -31.51
C ALA A 396 -0.48 -19.27 -32.88
N HIS A 397 0.83 -19.32 -33.10
CA HIS A 397 1.51 -19.15 -34.37
C HIS A 397 2.21 -20.48 -34.73
N ASP A 398 2.69 -20.64 -35.96
CA ASP A 398 3.21 -21.90 -36.53
C ASP A 398 3.95 -22.81 -35.53
N ASP A 399 3.69 -24.13 -35.59
CA ASP A 399 4.36 -25.19 -34.83
C ASP A 399 4.62 -24.90 -33.33
N HIS A 400 3.58 -24.45 -32.62
CA HIS A 400 3.51 -24.29 -31.16
C HIS A 400 4.11 -23.00 -30.55
N ASP A 401 4.53 -22.03 -31.36
CA ASP A 401 4.93 -20.72 -30.84
C ASP A 401 3.75 -19.78 -30.61
N SER A 402 3.87 -18.79 -29.72
CA SER A 402 2.84 -17.75 -29.53
C SER A 402 2.98 -16.66 -30.60
N ALA A 403 1.90 -16.08 -31.11
CA ALA A 403 2.00 -14.91 -32.01
C ALA A 403 2.77 -13.74 -31.39
N LEU A 404 2.75 -13.64 -30.06
CA LEU A 404 3.57 -12.71 -29.30
C LEU A 404 5.07 -12.85 -29.54
N ARG A 405 5.59 -14.05 -29.84
CA ARG A 405 7.02 -14.30 -30.10
C ARG A 405 7.50 -13.55 -31.34
N ALA A 406 6.72 -13.61 -32.43
CA ALA A 406 7.05 -12.97 -33.71
C ALA A 406 6.73 -11.47 -33.74
N TYR A 407 6.13 -10.94 -32.68
CA TYR A 407 5.68 -9.55 -32.65
C TYR A 407 6.84 -8.56 -32.62
N MET A 408 6.80 -7.65 -33.59
CA MET A 408 7.67 -6.48 -33.70
C MET A 408 6.79 -5.27 -34.05
N PRO A 409 6.91 -4.14 -33.34
CA PRO A 409 6.19 -2.92 -33.70
C PRO A 409 6.58 -2.46 -35.10
N ARG A 410 5.59 -2.29 -35.98
CA ARG A 410 5.79 -1.85 -37.37
C ARG A 410 5.02 -0.58 -37.68
N ASP A 411 5.59 0.26 -38.54
CA ASP A 411 4.95 1.45 -39.08
C ASP A 411 3.95 1.10 -40.19
N ALA A 412 3.29 2.11 -40.76
CA ALA A 412 2.28 1.92 -41.81
C ALA A 412 2.87 1.30 -43.09
N GLU A 413 4.18 1.45 -43.30
CA GLU A 413 4.95 0.92 -44.41
C GLU A 413 5.50 -0.49 -44.14
N GLY A 414 5.28 -1.04 -42.93
CA GLY A 414 5.72 -2.37 -42.53
C GLY A 414 7.18 -2.44 -42.06
N ASN A 415 7.89 -1.32 -41.92
CA ASN A 415 9.23 -1.27 -41.34
C ASN A 415 9.15 -1.23 -39.80
N ILE A 416 10.27 -1.47 -39.11
CA ILE A 416 10.30 -1.37 -37.64
C ILE A 416 10.01 0.08 -37.23
N ASP A 417 8.99 0.28 -36.40
CA ASP A 417 8.61 1.61 -35.93
C ASP A 417 9.64 2.14 -34.93
N ALA A 418 10.56 2.96 -35.42
CA ALA A 418 11.62 3.57 -34.62
C ALA A 418 11.08 4.43 -33.47
N ASN A 419 9.93 5.09 -33.65
CA ASN A 419 9.34 5.95 -32.63
C ASN A 419 8.79 5.10 -31.47
N VAL A 420 8.13 3.99 -31.79
CA VAL A 420 7.66 3.04 -30.76
C VAL A 420 8.86 2.44 -30.03
N ILE A 421 9.86 1.90 -30.73
CA ILE A 421 11.05 1.30 -30.11
C ILE A 421 11.78 2.29 -29.19
N GLN A 422 11.99 3.52 -29.63
CA GLN A 422 12.60 4.58 -28.81
C GLN A 422 11.70 4.99 -27.62
N GLY A 423 10.38 5.04 -27.81
CA GLY A 423 9.40 5.29 -26.76
C GLY A 423 9.40 4.22 -25.67
N LEU A 424 9.64 2.97 -26.04
CA LEU A 424 9.89 1.87 -25.10
C LEU A 424 11.22 2.03 -24.35
N GLY A 425 12.13 2.88 -24.86
CA GLY A 425 13.48 3.12 -24.34
C GLY A 425 14.48 2.04 -24.73
N LEU A 426 14.27 1.44 -25.91
CA LEU A 426 15.12 0.42 -26.49
C LEU A 426 16.03 1.04 -27.57
N ASN A 427 17.19 0.43 -27.77
CA ASN A 427 18.15 0.84 -28.79
C ASN A 427 17.85 0.14 -30.12
N LEU A 428 17.37 0.87 -31.11
CA LEU A 428 17.09 0.35 -32.45
C LEU A 428 18.32 -0.29 -33.12
N GLN A 429 19.52 0.26 -32.89
CA GLN A 429 20.77 -0.27 -33.45
C GLN A 429 21.12 -1.66 -32.94
N SER A 430 20.52 -2.09 -31.82
CA SER A 430 20.74 -3.42 -31.27
C SER A 430 19.94 -4.51 -31.98
N TYR A 431 19.06 -4.17 -32.93
CA TYR A 431 18.18 -5.12 -33.61
C TYR A 431 18.94 -6.29 -34.28
N ASP A 432 20.05 -6.01 -34.97
CA ASP A 432 20.83 -7.03 -35.70
C ASP A 432 21.41 -8.14 -34.81
N THR A 433 21.41 -7.95 -33.49
CA THR A 433 21.97 -8.88 -32.50
C THR A 433 20.90 -9.46 -31.57
N VAL A 434 19.62 -9.21 -31.87
CA VAL A 434 18.46 -9.75 -31.13
C VAL A 434 18.46 -11.26 -31.11
N GLU A 435 18.66 -11.91 -32.26
CA GLU A 435 18.63 -13.36 -32.38
C GLU A 435 19.67 -14.04 -31.49
N ASN A 436 20.91 -13.51 -31.46
CA ASN A 436 21.98 -14.03 -30.61
C ASN A 436 21.64 -13.91 -29.12
N ARG A 437 21.08 -12.77 -28.69
CA ARG A 437 20.65 -12.56 -27.30
C ARG A 437 19.44 -13.39 -26.93
N ARG A 438 18.52 -13.62 -27.87
CA ARG A 438 17.36 -14.50 -27.71
C ARG A 438 17.82 -15.93 -27.49
N GLN A 439 18.71 -16.45 -28.34
CA GLN A 439 19.30 -17.78 -28.19
C GLN A 439 20.00 -17.94 -26.84
N GLY A 440 20.82 -16.96 -26.42
CA GLY A 440 21.48 -16.99 -25.11
C GLY A 440 20.51 -16.98 -23.93
N THR A 441 19.46 -16.16 -24.00
CA THR A 441 18.45 -16.07 -22.95
C THR A 441 17.59 -17.34 -22.88
N GLN A 442 17.20 -17.90 -24.03
CA GLN A 442 16.45 -19.15 -24.10
C GLN A 442 17.28 -20.35 -23.64
N ALA A 443 18.57 -20.43 -24.02
CA ALA A 443 19.45 -21.51 -23.57
C ALA A 443 19.67 -21.48 -22.04
N LEU A 444 19.75 -20.29 -21.44
CA LEU A 444 19.73 -20.17 -19.98
C LEU A 444 18.39 -20.62 -19.38
N ALA A 445 17.26 -20.29 -20.00
CA ALA A 445 15.95 -20.74 -19.55
C ALA A 445 15.80 -22.28 -19.64
N ASP A 446 16.24 -22.87 -20.74
CA ASP A 446 16.22 -24.32 -20.95
C ASP A 446 17.12 -25.03 -19.92
N LEU A 447 18.32 -24.49 -19.64
CA LEU A 447 19.20 -24.97 -18.58
C LEU A 447 18.50 -25.02 -17.21
N LEU A 448 17.84 -23.93 -16.81
CA LEU A 448 17.16 -23.85 -15.51
C LEU A 448 15.93 -24.77 -15.45
N SER A 449 15.20 -24.88 -16.55
CA SER A 449 14.05 -25.78 -16.64
C SER A 449 14.49 -27.23 -16.41
N GLU A 450 15.52 -27.67 -17.14
CA GLU A 450 16.06 -29.01 -17.05
C GLU A 450 16.69 -29.29 -15.68
N ALA A 451 17.45 -28.35 -15.14
CA ALA A 451 18.12 -28.50 -13.84
C ALA A 451 17.13 -28.66 -12.69
N PHE A 452 16.05 -27.88 -12.68
CA PHE A 452 15.06 -27.88 -11.61
C PHE A 452 13.85 -28.80 -11.87
N GLY A 453 13.88 -29.61 -12.94
CA GLY A 453 12.82 -30.56 -13.26
C GLY A 453 11.50 -29.91 -13.70
N HIS A 454 11.59 -28.72 -14.30
CA HIS A 454 10.45 -27.97 -14.84
C HIS A 454 10.31 -28.19 -16.35
N GLN A 455 9.19 -27.73 -16.93
CA GLN A 455 8.92 -27.94 -18.36
C GLN A 455 9.74 -27.00 -19.24
N THR A 456 10.72 -27.55 -19.95
CA THR A 456 11.46 -26.79 -20.97
C THR A 456 10.52 -26.30 -22.06
N ARG A 457 10.49 -24.98 -22.28
CA ARG A 457 9.64 -24.30 -23.28
C ARG A 457 8.18 -24.75 -23.18
N ARG A 458 7.56 -24.45 -22.04
CA ARG A 458 6.15 -24.71 -21.79
C ARG A 458 5.32 -24.19 -22.95
N GLN A 459 4.54 -25.08 -23.55
CA GLN A 459 3.71 -24.79 -24.71
C GLN A 459 2.41 -24.13 -24.28
N LEU A 460 1.82 -23.33 -25.16
CA LEU A 460 0.46 -22.82 -24.95
C LEU A 460 -0.52 -24.01 -24.88
N PRO A 461 -1.55 -23.95 -24.02
CA PRO A 461 -2.56 -24.99 -23.95
C PRO A 461 -3.47 -24.94 -25.19
N ASP A 462 -3.98 -26.11 -25.60
CA ASP A 462 -4.95 -26.21 -26.70
C ASP A 462 -6.30 -25.59 -26.34
N GLU A 463 -6.70 -25.70 -25.07
CA GLU A 463 -7.94 -25.13 -24.53
C GLU A 463 -7.64 -23.91 -23.65
N ILE A 464 -8.19 -22.76 -24.05
CA ILE A 464 -8.09 -21.51 -23.32
C ILE A 464 -9.39 -21.28 -22.52
N PRO A 465 -9.33 -20.95 -21.22
CA PRO A 465 -10.52 -20.65 -20.44
C PRO A 465 -11.35 -19.53 -21.06
N SER A 466 -12.68 -19.61 -21.02
CA SER A 466 -13.58 -18.59 -21.61
C SER A 466 -14.11 -17.57 -20.60
N SER A 467 -13.91 -17.80 -19.30
CA SER A 467 -14.40 -16.94 -18.21
C SER A 467 -13.37 -16.75 -17.12
N SER A 468 -13.51 -15.70 -16.30
CA SER A 468 -12.68 -15.52 -15.12
C SER A 468 -12.94 -16.63 -14.09
N LEU A 469 -11.90 -16.95 -13.31
CA LEU A 469 -12.02 -17.85 -12.17
C LEU A 469 -12.79 -17.14 -11.06
N ALA A 470 -14.07 -17.50 -10.88
CA ALA A 470 -14.96 -16.86 -9.91
C ALA A 470 -14.39 -16.86 -8.48
N SER A 471 -13.64 -17.91 -8.12
CA SER A 471 -13.02 -18.06 -6.80
C SER A 471 -11.82 -17.13 -6.56
N ARG A 472 -11.35 -16.38 -7.57
CA ARG A 472 -10.41 -15.27 -7.38
C ARG A 472 -11.09 -13.99 -6.92
N ASN A 473 -12.39 -13.83 -7.16
CA ASN A 473 -13.09 -12.58 -6.87
C ASN A 473 -13.50 -12.52 -5.40
N VAL A 474 -13.23 -11.38 -4.76
CA VAL A 474 -13.61 -11.12 -3.37
C VAL A 474 -14.98 -10.46 -3.35
N VAL A 475 -15.98 -11.20 -2.88
CA VAL A 475 -17.32 -10.67 -2.66
C VAL A 475 -17.37 -9.85 -1.37
N GLY A 476 -18.03 -8.69 -1.40
CA GLY A 476 -18.27 -7.87 -0.21
C GLY A 476 -17.03 -7.11 0.31
N TYR A 477 -15.96 -7.00 -0.47
CA TYR A 477 -14.85 -6.11 -0.15
C TYR A 477 -15.34 -4.65 -0.15
N PRO A 478 -15.03 -3.85 0.88
CA PRO A 478 -15.62 -2.53 1.03
C PRO A 478 -15.22 -1.61 -0.12
N GLU A 479 -16.19 -0.88 -0.67
CA GLU A 479 -15.95 0.10 -1.73
C GLU A 479 -15.26 1.36 -1.20
N GLN A 480 -15.51 1.70 0.06
CA GLN A 480 -14.97 2.87 0.74
C GLN A 480 -14.00 2.47 1.86
N ILE A 481 -13.20 3.42 2.31
CA ILE A 481 -12.40 3.22 3.52
C ILE A 481 -13.38 3.00 4.67
N ILE A 482 -13.19 1.93 5.44
CA ILE A 482 -14.00 1.71 6.63
C ILE A 482 -13.56 2.73 7.68
N GLU A 483 -14.29 3.84 7.77
CA GLU A 483 -13.94 5.00 8.60
C GLU A 483 -14.02 4.72 10.11
N ARG A 484 -14.85 3.77 10.52
CA ARG A 484 -15.08 3.44 11.94
C ARG A 484 -15.08 1.94 12.17
N LEU A 485 -14.53 1.53 13.31
CA LEU A 485 -14.68 0.16 13.78
C LEU A 485 -16.14 -0.07 14.23
N PRO A 486 -16.64 -1.31 14.21
CA PRO A 486 -17.95 -1.63 14.77
C PRO A 486 -18.12 -1.09 16.20
N GLU A 487 -19.31 -0.62 16.57
CA GLU A 487 -19.56 0.05 17.86
C GLU A 487 -19.18 -0.80 19.09
N HIS A 488 -19.25 -2.12 18.97
CA HIS A 488 -18.88 -3.05 20.05
C HIS A 488 -17.37 -3.26 20.19
N ILE A 489 -16.55 -2.75 19.27
CA ILE A 489 -15.09 -2.82 19.34
C ILE A 489 -14.55 -1.49 19.87
N PRO A 490 -14.18 -1.40 21.15
CA PRO A 490 -13.67 -0.17 21.72
C PRO A 490 -12.32 0.20 21.09
N PHE A 491 -12.23 1.46 20.64
CA PHE A 491 -11.04 2.04 20.04
C PHE A 491 -10.48 3.19 20.89
N PHE A 492 -9.21 3.08 21.26
CA PHE A 492 -8.49 4.06 22.08
C PHE A 492 -7.60 4.94 21.23
N THR A 493 -7.87 6.24 21.25
CA THR A 493 -7.00 7.27 20.68
C THR A 493 -6.06 7.88 21.71
N ASP A 494 -6.35 7.69 22.99
CA ASP A 494 -5.66 8.21 24.17
C ASP A 494 -4.51 7.27 24.58
N VAL A 495 -3.55 7.08 23.68
CA VAL A 495 -2.43 6.16 23.91
C VAL A 495 -1.12 6.96 23.96
N GLY A 496 -0.49 7.00 25.13
CA GLY A 496 0.75 7.73 25.37
C GLY A 496 1.41 7.34 26.69
N LEU A 497 2.72 7.59 26.82
CA LEU A 497 3.55 7.18 27.97
C LEU A 497 3.33 8.01 29.25
N ALA A 498 2.59 9.12 29.19
CA ALA A 498 2.43 10.00 30.33
C ALA A 498 1.37 9.43 31.31
N PRO A 499 1.70 9.23 32.59
CA PRO A 499 0.71 8.89 33.60
C PRO A 499 -0.29 10.04 33.72
N VAL A 500 -1.59 9.74 33.69
CA VAL A 500 -2.59 10.69 34.16
C VAL A 500 -2.33 10.90 35.65
N GLU A 501 -2.08 12.14 36.09
CA GLU A 501 -2.16 12.50 37.50
C GLU A 501 -3.53 12.05 38.01
N ARG A 502 -3.57 10.94 38.76
CA ARG A 502 -4.80 10.50 39.42
C ARG A 502 -5.21 11.62 40.37
N ALA A 503 -6.24 12.39 39.98
CA ALA A 503 -7.01 13.18 40.91
C ALA A 503 -7.36 12.28 42.10
N GLY A 504 -6.93 12.71 43.29
CA GLY A 504 -6.89 11.87 44.48
C GLY A 504 -8.19 11.12 44.73
N VAL A 505 -8.05 9.84 45.05
CA VAL A 505 -9.11 9.04 45.67
C VAL A 505 -9.58 9.82 46.90
N ALA A 506 -10.84 10.26 46.89
CA ALA A 506 -11.44 10.97 48.01
C ALA A 506 -11.42 10.06 49.25
N ALA A 507 -10.66 10.44 50.27
CA ALA A 507 -10.82 9.89 51.60
C ALA A 507 -12.22 10.25 52.15
N PRO A 508 -12.89 9.37 52.91
CA PRO A 508 -14.21 9.66 53.46
C PRO A 508 -14.12 10.80 54.50
N LYS A 509 -14.97 11.81 54.33
CA LYS A 509 -15.05 13.01 55.18
C LYS A 509 -15.44 12.67 56.63
N PRO A 510 -14.81 13.27 57.66
CA PRO A 510 -15.41 13.41 58.98
C PRO A 510 -16.46 14.53 59.01
N ALA A 511 -17.40 14.41 59.96
CA ALA A 511 -18.64 15.17 60.09
C ALA A 511 -18.49 16.70 60.27
N VAL A 512 -19.53 17.39 59.80
CA VAL A 512 -19.71 18.85 59.74
C VAL A 512 -19.95 19.46 61.12
N ALA A 513 -19.35 20.62 61.39
CA ALA A 513 -19.80 21.59 62.39
C ALA A 513 -20.10 22.96 61.73
N PRO A 514 -21.02 23.78 62.27
CA PRO A 514 -21.72 24.85 61.53
C PRO A 514 -20.95 26.18 61.43
N PRO A 515 -21.45 27.13 60.61
CA PRO A 515 -20.66 28.21 60.02
C PRO A 515 -20.61 29.49 60.88
N VAL A 516 -19.53 30.26 60.73
CA VAL A 516 -19.45 31.65 61.19
C VAL A 516 -19.29 32.56 59.97
N GLU A 517 -20.19 33.54 59.88
CA GLU A 517 -20.36 34.53 58.83
C GLU A 517 -19.10 35.38 58.56
N ARG A 518 -18.95 35.83 57.31
CA ARG A 518 -18.11 36.98 56.96
C ARG A 518 -18.87 37.98 56.06
N PRO A 519 -18.60 39.30 56.19
CA PRO A 519 -19.36 40.37 55.54
C PRO A 519 -18.85 40.71 54.11
N PRO A 520 -19.61 41.53 53.34
CA PRO A 520 -19.47 41.69 51.88
C PRO A 520 -18.46 42.80 51.46
N PRO A 521 -18.20 43.00 50.14
CA PRO A 521 -16.89 43.29 49.58
C PRO A 521 -16.60 44.79 49.36
N ARG A 522 -15.32 45.12 49.16
CA ARG A 522 -14.86 46.38 48.54
C ARG A 522 -13.92 46.10 47.37
N GLN A 523 -14.25 46.67 46.21
CA GLN A 523 -13.33 46.96 45.10
C GLN A 523 -12.89 48.45 45.19
N PRO A 524 -12.16 49.01 44.20
CA PRO A 524 -10.77 48.77 43.83
C PRO A 524 -9.99 50.10 43.71
N GLN A 525 -8.65 50.15 43.82
CA GLN A 525 -7.88 51.23 43.14
C GLN A 525 -6.46 50.82 42.70
N PRO A 526 -5.94 51.40 41.58
CA PRO A 526 -4.72 50.98 40.86
C PRO A 526 -3.53 51.93 41.09
N GLN A 527 -2.28 51.48 40.87
CA GLN A 527 -1.14 52.36 40.53
C GLN A 527 0.01 51.64 39.79
N PRO A 528 0.87 52.38 39.04
CA PRO A 528 1.64 51.90 37.87
C PRO A 528 3.18 51.85 38.02
N VAL A 529 3.79 51.03 37.15
CA VAL A 529 5.13 51.04 36.48
C VAL A 529 6.36 51.67 37.16
N ALA A 530 7.45 50.90 37.25
CA ALA A 530 8.84 51.41 37.32
C ALA A 530 9.82 50.56 36.48
N VAL A 531 10.79 51.26 35.89
CA VAL A 531 11.76 50.87 34.85
C VAL A 531 13.09 50.39 35.48
N ALA A 532 13.80 49.46 34.82
CA ALA A 532 15.21 49.14 35.12
C ALA A 532 16.05 49.07 33.83
N PRO A 533 17.25 49.69 33.78
CA PRO A 533 18.22 49.60 32.67
C PRO A 533 19.49 48.78 33.10
N PRO A 534 20.57 48.62 32.29
CA PRO A 534 21.07 47.31 31.86
C PRO A 534 22.50 46.96 32.33
N ALA A 535 22.95 45.73 32.09
CA ALA A 535 24.37 45.38 31.97
C ALA A 535 24.58 44.21 31.01
N THR A 536 25.68 44.31 30.27
CA THR A 536 25.99 43.70 28.97
C THR A 536 26.99 42.56 29.13
N GLU A 537 26.85 41.45 28.40
CA GLU A 537 28.01 40.71 27.87
C GLU A 537 27.61 39.82 26.68
N ALA A 538 28.47 39.78 25.66
CA ALA A 538 28.16 39.36 24.29
C ALA A 538 28.73 37.97 23.92
N LEU A 539 27.84 37.14 23.39
CA LEU A 539 27.90 36.13 22.29
C LEU A 539 29.19 35.37 21.91
N PRO A 540 29.00 34.09 21.52
CA PRO A 540 29.40 33.57 20.21
C PRO A 540 28.18 33.24 19.29
N PRO A 541 28.38 33.17 17.95
CA PRO A 541 27.32 33.34 16.96
C PRO A 541 26.44 32.08 16.69
N PRO A 542 25.18 32.27 16.25
CA PRO A 542 24.25 31.18 15.97
C PRO A 542 24.40 30.57 14.57
N ILE A 543 24.29 29.23 14.51
CA ILE A 543 24.05 28.45 13.30
C ILE A 543 22.54 28.50 12.98
N PRO A 544 22.11 28.80 11.74
CA PRO A 544 20.71 29.05 11.41
C PRO A 544 19.84 27.79 11.48
N GLN A 545 18.84 27.79 12.37
CA GLN A 545 17.75 26.82 12.40
C GLN A 545 16.64 27.23 11.41
N ARG A 546 16.29 26.32 10.49
CA ARG A 546 15.11 26.43 9.61
C ARG A 546 13.83 26.34 10.44
N GLY A 547 12.93 27.31 10.23
CA GLY A 547 11.76 27.55 11.05
C GLY A 547 10.59 26.58 10.87
N ALA A 548 9.82 26.45 11.96
CA ALA A 548 8.41 26.13 11.94
C ALA A 548 7.61 27.44 12.19
N PRO A 549 6.49 27.69 11.49
CA PRO A 549 5.74 28.94 11.62
C PRO A 549 4.96 28.99 12.96
N SER A 550 5.19 30.06 13.73
CA SER A 550 4.33 30.46 14.84
C SER A 550 3.13 31.25 14.30
N PHE A 551 1.91 30.80 14.63
CA PHE A 551 0.71 31.59 14.34
C PHE A 551 0.60 32.73 15.37
N ARG A 552 0.51 33.97 14.87
CA ARG A 552 0.25 35.15 15.71
C ARG A 552 -1.13 35.01 16.39
N PRO A 553 -1.28 35.36 17.68
CA PRO A 553 -2.60 35.43 18.30
C PRO A 553 -3.47 36.49 17.59
N GLN A 554 -4.73 36.15 17.31
CA GLN A 554 -5.69 37.06 16.66
C GLN A 554 -5.98 38.28 17.55
N SER A 555 -6.29 39.44 16.95
CA SER A 555 -6.56 40.66 17.71
C SER A 555 -7.84 40.51 18.57
N PRO A 556 -7.89 41.11 19.78
CA PRO A 556 -9.06 41.01 20.66
C PRO A 556 -10.36 41.50 20.02
N GLU A 557 -10.29 42.52 19.17
CA GLU A 557 -11.45 43.07 18.43
C GLU A 557 -12.03 42.06 17.43
N LEU A 558 -11.18 41.31 16.73
CA LEU A 558 -11.63 40.29 15.77
C LEU A 558 -12.27 39.10 16.49
N VAL A 559 -11.71 38.72 17.65
CA VAL A 559 -12.28 37.67 18.51
C VAL A 559 -13.64 38.11 19.06
N ALA A 560 -13.78 39.38 19.48
CA ALA A 560 -15.05 39.92 19.95
C ALA A 560 -16.11 40.01 18.84
N ALA A 561 -15.74 40.44 17.63
CA ALA A 561 -16.64 40.48 16.49
C ALA A 561 -17.15 39.09 16.10
N ARG A 562 -16.29 38.07 16.14
CA ARG A 562 -16.67 36.68 15.87
C ARG A 562 -17.58 36.10 16.94
N GLN A 563 -17.30 36.39 18.22
CA GLN A 563 -18.19 36.01 19.32
C GLN A 563 -19.57 36.67 19.21
N HIS A 564 -19.63 37.90 18.66
CA HIS A 564 -20.89 38.59 18.39
C HIS A 564 -21.71 37.87 17.31
N VAL A 565 -21.08 37.41 16.22
CA VAL A 565 -21.74 36.60 15.18
C VAL A 565 -22.20 35.25 15.73
N GLY A 566 -21.36 34.58 16.54
CA GLY A 566 -21.67 33.28 17.15
C GLY A 566 -22.81 33.30 18.17
N ARG A 567 -23.23 34.48 18.64
CA ARG A 567 -24.34 34.67 19.60
C ARG A 567 -25.50 35.52 19.06
N ALA A 568 -25.42 35.94 17.81
CA ALA A 568 -26.48 36.74 17.18
C ALA A 568 -27.78 35.93 17.08
N ASP A 569 -28.91 36.58 17.36
CA ASP A 569 -30.23 36.00 17.11
C ASP A 569 -30.48 35.93 15.58
N PRO A 570 -31.47 35.14 15.12
CA PRO A 570 -31.64 34.87 13.69
C PRO A 570 -31.89 36.14 12.86
N ALA A 571 -32.58 37.14 13.41
CA ALA A 571 -32.81 38.40 12.71
C ALA A 571 -31.51 39.21 12.56
N THR A 572 -30.71 39.31 13.62
CA THR A 572 -29.42 40.02 13.58
C THR A 572 -28.41 39.28 12.71
N LEU A 573 -28.37 37.94 12.75
CA LEU A 573 -27.48 37.14 11.91
C LEU A 573 -27.78 37.33 10.41
N ARG A 574 -29.06 37.37 10.03
CA ARG A 574 -29.48 37.65 8.65
C ARG A 574 -29.06 39.04 8.19
N GLN A 575 -29.15 40.03 9.08
CA GLN A 575 -28.69 41.39 8.79
C GLN A 575 -27.16 41.45 8.62
N ILE A 576 -26.41 40.75 9.46
CA ILE A 576 -24.95 40.63 9.34
C ILE A 576 -24.56 39.92 8.03
N MET A 577 -25.22 38.81 7.68
CA MET A 577 -25.00 38.07 6.43
C MET A 577 -25.32 38.93 5.20
N GLY A 578 -26.41 39.70 5.26
CA GLY A 578 -26.80 40.64 4.21
C GLY A 578 -25.79 41.78 4.05
N ALA A 579 -25.30 42.35 5.14
CA ALA A 579 -24.27 43.38 5.12
C ALA A 579 -22.92 42.86 4.61
N ALA A 580 -22.60 41.59 4.86
CA ALA A 580 -21.41 40.90 4.34
C ALA A 580 -21.57 40.43 2.88
N GLY A 581 -22.74 40.65 2.25
CA GLY A 581 -22.98 40.37 0.83
C GLY A 581 -23.34 38.92 0.49
N ALA A 582 -23.63 38.06 1.49
CA ALA A 582 -24.14 36.71 1.25
C ALA A 582 -25.64 36.76 0.92
N ARG A 583 -26.10 36.02 -0.10
CA ARG A 583 -27.54 35.89 -0.40
C ARG A 583 -28.20 35.04 0.69
N VAL A 584 -29.09 35.66 1.47
CA VAL A 584 -29.90 34.99 2.50
C VAL A 584 -31.14 34.40 1.83
N PRO A 585 -31.32 33.06 1.77
CA PRO A 585 -32.63 32.50 1.49
C PRO A 585 -33.54 32.86 2.67
N GLN A 586 -34.72 33.44 2.42
CA GLN A 586 -35.64 33.83 3.49
C GLN A 586 -36.09 32.60 4.29
N GLY A 587 -35.43 32.34 5.41
CA GLY A 587 -35.98 31.47 6.45
C GLY A 587 -37.25 32.11 7.00
N GLN A 588 -38.40 31.49 6.79
CA GLN A 588 -39.66 31.98 7.35
C GLN A 588 -39.76 31.57 8.82
N GLY A 589 -39.29 32.42 9.73
CA GLY A 589 -39.54 32.26 11.16
C GLY A 589 -38.42 32.73 12.11
N MET A 590 -38.66 32.50 13.41
CA MET A 590 -37.72 32.78 14.51
C MET A 590 -36.62 31.71 14.68
N GLU A 591 -36.50 30.74 13.77
CA GLU A 591 -35.46 29.70 13.79
C GLU A 591 -34.40 29.91 12.71
N LEU A 592 -33.18 29.41 12.94
CA LEU A 592 -32.07 29.45 11.99
C LEU A 592 -32.21 28.35 10.93
N SER A 593 -32.06 28.70 9.66
CA SER A 593 -31.97 27.70 8.59
C SER A 593 -30.65 26.91 8.67
N PRO A 594 -30.56 25.71 8.06
CA PRO A 594 -29.31 24.93 8.02
C PRO A 594 -28.12 25.65 7.38
N GLN A 595 -28.37 26.65 6.53
CA GLN A 595 -27.34 27.50 5.92
C GLN A 595 -26.89 28.61 6.86
N GLU A 596 -27.84 29.22 7.58
CA GLU A 596 -27.57 30.24 8.62
C GLU A 596 -26.81 29.63 9.81
N GLN A 597 -27.17 28.41 10.23
CA GLN A 597 -26.44 27.67 11.27
C GLN A 597 -24.99 27.39 10.85
N ARG A 598 -24.76 26.98 9.60
CA ARG A 598 -23.40 26.75 9.08
C ARG A 598 -22.58 28.03 8.99
N TYR A 599 -23.20 29.14 8.57
CA TYR A 599 -22.55 30.45 8.56
C TYR A 599 -22.17 30.90 9.98
N GLN A 600 -23.09 30.75 10.93
CA GLN A 600 -22.84 31.06 12.33
C GLN A 600 -21.74 30.18 12.93
N GLN A 601 -21.67 28.89 12.58
CA GLN A 601 -20.60 27.99 13.02
C GLN A 601 -19.24 28.34 12.38
N MET A 602 -19.21 28.71 11.10
CA MET A 602 -17.96 28.98 10.39
C MET A 602 -17.36 30.36 10.72
N MET A 603 -18.20 31.37 10.89
CA MET A 603 -17.78 32.76 11.14
C MET A 603 -17.83 33.14 12.62
N GLY A 604 -18.62 32.43 13.42
CA GLY A 604 -18.73 32.61 14.86
C GLY A 604 -17.66 31.87 15.68
N ASP A 605 -16.85 31.00 15.06
CA ASP A 605 -15.72 30.33 15.72
C ASP A 605 -14.60 31.35 16.04
N PRO A 606 -14.29 31.62 17.32
CA PRO A 606 -13.24 32.55 17.72
C PRO A 606 -11.82 32.07 17.37
N ARG A 607 -11.64 30.79 16.99
CA ARG A 607 -10.33 30.17 16.71
C ARG A 607 -10.13 29.72 15.25
N GLN A 608 -11.13 29.90 14.38
CA GLN A 608 -11.08 29.74 12.92
C GLN A 608 -10.46 28.43 12.41
N GLN A 609 -10.97 27.28 12.84
CA GLN A 609 -10.35 25.98 12.53
C GLN A 609 -10.67 25.41 11.13
N LEU A 610 -11.83 25.73 10.55
CA LEU A 610 -12.35 25.12 9.30
C LEU A 610 -11.67 25.58 8.00
N LEU A 611 -11.44 26.88 7.80
CA LEU A 611 -10.79 27.42 6.59
C LEU A 611 -9.33 26.97 6.42
N THR A 612 -8.68 26.63 7.53
CA THR A 612 -7.28 26.20 7.57
C THR A 612 -7.09 24.79 6.97
N GLN A 613 -8.15 23.99 6.86
CA GLN A 613 -8.07 22.62 6.29
C GLN A 613 -7.98 22.61 4.76
N TYR A 614 -8.61 23.54 4.04
CA TYR A 614 -8.53 23.61 2.57
C TYR A 614 -7.20 24.20 2.05
N MET A 615 -6.35 24.72 2.95
CA MET A 615 -5.08 25.37 2.58
C MET A 615 -3.82 24.50 2.79
N LYS A 616 -3.92 23.25 3.28
CA LYS A 616 -2.74 22.42 3.59
C LYS A 616 -2.43 21.37 2.51
N GLY A 617 -1.40 21.67 1.69
CA GLY A 617 -0.39 20.66 1.31
C GLY A 617 -0.22 20.24 -0.16
N GLN A 618 -0.09 21.18 -1.12
CA GLN A 618 0.77 21.04 -2.32
C GLN A 618 1.04 22.37 -3.08
N ASP A 619 0.41 23.50 -2.69
CA ASP A 619 0.57 24.83 -3.32
C ASP A 619 1.17 25.90 -2.36
N GLN A 620 2.24 25.56 -1.62
CA GLN A 620 2.82 26.51 -0.64
C GLN A 620 3.47 27.75 -1.26
N ASP A 621 3.77 27.71 -2.57
CA ASP A 621 4.43 28.79 -3.32
C ASP A 621 3.46 29.79 -3.97
N LEU A 622 2.13 29.57 -3.90
CA LEU A 622 1.11 30.48 -4.48
C LEU A 622 0.74 31.66 -3.55
N SER A 623 0.26 32.77 -4.12
CA SER A 623 -0.22 33.90 -3.32
C SER A 623 -1.41 33.50 -2.43
N PRO A 624 -1.64 34.15 -1.28
CA PRO A 624 -2.77 33.82 -0.41
C PRO A 624 -4.15 33.93 -1.08
N MET A 625 -4.31 34.85 -2.04
CA MET A 625 -5.59 35.05 -2.75
C MET A 625 -5.84 33.95 -3.79
N ASP A 626 -4.81 33.54 -4.53
CA ASP A 626 -4.94 32.48 -5.54
C ASP A 626 -5.26 31.12 -4.90
N ARG A 627 -4.72 30.87 -3.70
CA ARG A 627 -5.05 29.69 -2.90
C ARG A 627 -6.52 29.65 -2.49
N VAL A 628 -7.09 30.79 -2.14
CA VAL A 628 -8.52 30.88 -1.79
C VAL A 628 -9.39 30.67 -3.03
N MET A 629 -9.03 31.28 -4.17
CA MET A 629 -9.76 31.10 -5.44
C MET A 629 -9.75 29.65 -5.91
N LYS A 630 -8.59 28.98 -5.86
CA LYS A 630 -8.46 27.56 -6.23
C LYS A 630 -9.22 26.64 -5.27
N ALA A 631 -9.18 26.92 -3.97
CA ALA A 631 -9.96 26.17 -2.98
C ALA A 631 -11.48 26.32 -3.20
N MET A 632 -11.95 27.52 -3.60
CA MET A 632 -13.35 27.74 -3.97
C MET A 632 -13.75 27.00 -5.24
N GLU A 633 -12.93 27.03 -6.30
CA GLU A 633 -13.22 26.29 -7.53
C GLU A 633 -13.23 24.78 -7.30
N GLN A 634 -12.31 24.25 -6.49
CA GLN A 634 -12.31 22.83 -6.15
C GLN A 634 -13.57 22.43 -5.38
N MET A 635 -14.00 23.26 -4.44
CA MET A 635 -15.25 23.05 -3.69
C MET A 635 -16.48 23.06 -4.61
N GLN A 636 -16.50 23.91 -5.64
CA GLN A 636 -17.59 23.97 -6.62
C GLN A 636 -17.55 22.81 -7.64
N ILE A 637 -16.36 22.35 -8.02
CA ILE A 637 -16.18 21.13 -8.83
C ILE A 637 -16.70 19.91 -8.07
N ASP A 638 -16.38 19.81 -6.79
CA ASP A 638 -16.84 18.70 -5.95
C ASP A 638 -18.36 18.73 -5.78
N ASP A 639 -18.95 19.91 -5.58
CA ASP A 639 -20.41 20.08 -5.56
C ASP A 639 -21.03 19.66 -6.90
N ALA A 640 -20.47 20.07 -8.03
CA ALA A 640 -21.03 19.74 -9.34
C ALA A 640 -20.85 18.28 -9.76
N ARG A 641 -19.76 17.62 -9.35
CA ARG A 641 -19.57 16.18 -9.54
C ARG A 641 -20.54 15.34 -8.71
N SER A 642 -21.07 15.92 -7.64
CA SER A 642 -22.11 15.29 -6.82
C SER A 642 -23.49 15.34 -7.47
N ASP A 643 -23.66 16.12 -8.54
CA ASP A 643 -24.92 16.25 -9.25
C ASP A 643 -24.99 15.28 -10.44
N ALA A 644 -25.80 14.24 -10.27
CA ALA A 644 -25.95 13.16 -11.24
C ALA A 644 -26.51 13.62 -12.60
N LYS A 645 -27.26 14.73 -12.63
CA LYS A 645 -27.78 15.28 -13.88
C LYS A 645 -26.65 15.89 -14.71
N ILE A 646 -25.68 16.52 -14.06
CA ILE A 646 -24.49 17.10 -14.67
C ILE A 646 -23.57 16.01 -15.20
N MET A 647 -23.30 14.99 -14.38
CA MET A 647 -22.39 13.91 -14.76
C MET A 647 -22.87 13.08 -15.95
N LYS A 648 -24.19 13.02 -16.22
CA LYS A 648 -24.74 12.38 -17.43
C LYS A 648 -24.39 13.10 -18.74
N HIS A 649 -24.19 14.41 -18.68
CA HIS A 649 -23.89 15.24 -19.86
C HIS A 649 -22.41 15.64 -19.95
N ALA A 650 -21.64 15.44 -18.87
CA ALA A 650 -20.20 15.63 -18.86
C ALA A 650 -19.48 14.52 -19.60
N LEU A 651 -18.43 14.88 -20.36
CA LEU A 651 -17.64 13.89 -21.07
C LEU A 651 -16.85 13.06 -20.05
N PRO A 652 -16.92 11.72 -20.14
CA PRO A 652 -16.29 10.84 -19.17
C PRO A 652 -14.75 10.93 -19.20
N ARG A 653 -14.15 11.34 -20.33
CA ARG A 653 -12.72 11.65 -20.44
C ARG A 653 -12.51 13.15 -20.56
N GLN A 654 -11.62 13.69 -19.73
CA GLN A 654 -11.31 15.12 -19.76
C GLN A 654 -10.72 15.52 -21.10
N VAL A 655 -11.30 16.54 -21.72
CA VAL A 655 -10.87 17.08 -23.02
C VAL A 655 -9.77 18.10 -22.78
N ASN A 656 -8.62 17.91 -23.45
CA ASN A 656 -7.58 18.93 -23.46
C ASN A 656 -8.09 20.15 -24.25
N ILE A 657 -8.02 21.35 -23.67
CA ILE A 657 -8.50 22.60 -24.31
C ILE A 657 -7.83 22.85 -25.67
N ALA A 658 -6.59 22.38 -25.84
CA ALA A 658 -5.84 22.50 -27.08
C ALA A 658 -6.29 21.52 -28.19
N ASP A 659 -7.03 20.45 -27.84
CA ASP A 659 -7.55 19.47 -28.80
C ASP A 659 -8.82 19.99 -29.47
N LEU A 660 -8.72 20.31 -30.77
CA LEU A 660 -9.82 20.88 -31.55
C LEU A 660 -10.96 19.88 -31.78
N HIS A 661 -10.66 18.58 -31.84
CA HIS A 661 -11.66 17.55 -32.14
C HIS A 661 -12.51 17.23 -30.90
N GLY A 662 -11.87 17.10 -29.73
CA GLY A 662 -12.57 16.93 -28.45
C GLY A 662 -13.45 18.13 -28.07
N ILE A 663 -12.99 19.37 -28.31
CA ILE A 663 -13.78 20.58 -28.02
C ILE A 663 -14.99 20.70 -28.96
N ASN A 664 -14.84 20.34 -30.24
CA ASN A 664 -15.97 20.32 -31.17
C ASN A 664 -17.00 19.23 -30.83
N HIS A 665 -16.55 18.09 -30.28
CA HIS A 665 -17.44 17.03 -29.80
C HIS A 665 -18.22 17.46 -28.55
N LEU A 666 -17.54 18.07 -27.56
CA LEU A 666 -18.17 18.60 -26.35
C LEU A 666 -19.18 19.70 -26.65
N ALA A 667 -18.84 20.63 -27.55
CA ALA A 667 -19.71 21.74 -27.93
C ALA A 667 -21.04 21.25 -28.54
N LYS A 668 -20.99 20.17 -29.35
CA LYS A 668 -22.18 19.55 -29.93
C LYS A 668 -23.05 18.80 -28.90
N SER A 669 -22.47 18.21 -27.85
CA SER A 669 -23.25 17.43 -26.88
C SER A 669 -24.05 18.28 -25.89
N ILE A 670 -23.80 19.58 -25.82
CA ILE A 670 -24.47 20.55 -24.92
C ILE A 670 -25.09 21.75 -25.65
N ASP A 671 -25.14 21.70 -26.99
CA ASP A 671 -25.72 22.72 -27.89
C ASP A 671 -25.12 24.14 -27.74
N LEU A 672 -23.77 24.23 -27.77
CA LEU A 672 -23.03 25.50 -27.74
C LEU A 672 -22.01 25.60 -28.88
N THR A 673 -21.48 26.80 -29.14
CA THR A 673 -20.37 26.95 -30.09
C THR A 673 -19.02 26.59 -29.44
N PRO A 674 -18.02 26.12 -30.22
CA PRO A 674 -16.69 25.78 -29.69
C PRO A 674 -15.96 26.96 -29.00
N VAL A 675 -16.27 28.20 -29.40
CA VAL A 675 -15.68 29.41 -28.81
C VAL A 675 -16.23 29.63 -27.39
N ASP A 676 -17.53 29.39 -27.17
CA ASP A 676 -18.18 29.58 -25.87
C ASP A 676 -17.70 28.55 -24.84
N VAL A 677 -17.49 27.29 -25.26
CA VAL A 677 -16.93 26.23 -24.39
C VAL A 677 -15.53 26.59 -23.89
N ARG A 678 -14.69 27.22 -24.72
CA ARG A 678 -13.35 27.68 -24.32
C ARG A 678 -13.42 28.89 -23.38
N SER A 679 -14.30 29.84 -23.64
CA SER A 679 -14.49 31.01 -22.77
C SER A 679 -14.98 30.63 -21.38
N ILE A 680 -15.85 29.62 -21.25
CA ILE A 680 -16.29 29.08 -19.96
C ILE A 680 -15.14 28.35 -19.25
N ALA A 681 -14.34 27.56 -19.97
CA ALA A 681 -13.24 26.80 -19.36
C ALA A 681 -12.19 27.70 -18.68
N TYR A 682 -11.87 28.88 -19.25
CA TYR A 682 -10.84 29.79 -18.73
C TYR A 682 -11.31 30.81 -17.67
N SER A 683 -12.61 30.92 -17.37
CA SER A 683 -13.11 31.89 -16.37
C SER A 683 -13.06 31.34 -14.93
N HIS A 684 -12.55 32.10 -13.96
CA HIS A 684 -12.42 31.65 -12.55
C HIS A 684 -13.41 32.31 -11.57
N GLY A 685 -13.77 31.62 -10.49
CA GLY A 685 -14.60 32.13 -9.39
C GLY A 685 -15.97 31.45 -9.29
N ASP A 686 -16.98 32.16 -8.75
CA ASP A 686 -18.31 31.59 -8.46
C ASP A 686 -19.13 31.26 -9.73
N TRP A 687 -19.41 29.96 -9.93
CA TRP A 687 -20.06 29.43 -11.13
C TRP A 687 -21.48 29.93 -11.38
N GLU A 688 -22.26 30.27 -10.35
CA GLU A 688 -23.61 30.83 -10.55
C GLU A 688 -23.56 32.24 -11.17
N ARG A 689 -22.56 33.03 -10.77
CA ARG A 689 -22.36 34.38 -11.31
C ARG A 689 -21.86 34.34 -12.76
N ILE A 690 -21.04 33.34 -13.09
CA ILE A 690 -20.56 33.06 -14.45
C ILE A 690 -21.75 32.69 -15.34
N ALA A 691 -22.60 31.75 -14.91
CA ALA A 691 -23.79 31.31 -15.66
C ALA A 691 -24.75 32.46 -15.98
N LYS A 692 -25.05 33.32 -14.99
CA LYS A 692 -25.92 34.49 -15.19
C LYS A 692 -25.35 35.52 -16.18
N LYS A 693 -24.03 35.73 -16.18
CA LYS A 693 -23.38 36.70 -17.08
C LYS A 693 -23.42 36.25 -18.54
N LEU A 694 -23.31 34.93 -18.76
CA LEU A 694 -23.29 34.32 -20.09
C LEU A 694 -24.69 33.88 -20.57
N ASN A 695 -25.73 34.14 -19.77
CA ASN A 695 -27.11 33.76 -20.04
C ASN A 695 -27.30 32.26 -20.38
N VAL A 696 -26.57 31.40 -19.67
CA VAL A 696 -26.66 29.94 -19.78
C VAL A 696 -27.04 29.33 -18.43
N SER A 697 -27.52 28.09 -18.43
CA SER A 697 -27.86 27.42 -17.17
C SER A 697 -26.60 27.06 -16.39
N THR A 698 -26.69 27.10 -15.06
CA THR A 698 -25.59 26.70 -14.17
C THR A 698 -25.15 25.26 -14.42
N ASP A 699 -26.09 24.39 -14.80
CA ASP A 699 -25.83 22.99 -15.17
C ASP A 699 -24.85 22.89 -16.36
N VAL A 700 -24.98 23.73 -17.39
CA VAL A 700 -24.11 23.70 -18.58
C VAL A 700 -22.68 24.16 -18.22
N VAL A 701 -22.55 25.16 -17.36
CA VAL A 701 -21.23 25.60 -16.86
C VAL A 701 -20.55 24.50 -16.05
N LYS A 702 -21.31 23.82 -15.18
CA LYS A 702 -20.84 22.65 -14.41
C LYS A 702 -20.36 21.53 -15.34
N VAL A 703 -21.11 21.21 -16.38
CA VAL A 703 -20.77 20.18 -17.39
C VAL A 703 -19.46 20.53 -18.11
N VAL A 704 -19.28 21.76 -18.59
CA VAL A 704 -18.06 22.18 -19.29
C VAL A 704 -16.84 22.17 -18.38
N LYS A 705 -16.96 22.73 -17.16
CA LYS A 705 -15.85 22.79 -16.17
C LYS A 705 -15.40 21.39 -15.73
N ILE A 706 -16.34 20.46 -15.57
CA ILE A 706 -16.01 19.06 -15.26
C ILE A 706 -15.37 18.35 -16.46
N SER A 707 -15.92 18.54 -17.66
CA SER A 707 -15.48 17.86 -18.88
C SER A 707 -14.09 18.31 -19.35
N VAL A 708 -13.65 19.51 -18.99
CA VAL A 708 -12.31 20.02 -19.28
C VAL A 708 -11.35 19.83 -18.11
N GLY A 709 -11.88 19.80 -16.87
CA GLY A 709 -11.14 19.41 -15.67
C GLY A 709 -10.63 20.52 -14.76
N GLY A 710 -11.09 21.76 -14.95
CA GLY A 710 -10.55 22.95 -14.26
C GLY A 710 -9.14 23.31 -14.76
N VAL A 711 -8.80 24.59 -14.83
CA VAL A 711 -7.45 25.07 -15.22
C VAL A 711 -6.68 25.49 -13.98
#